data_AF-A0A938LH51-F1
#
_entry.id   AF-A0A938LH51-F1
#
_cell.length_a   1.000
_cell.length_b   1.000
_cell.length_c   1.000
_cell.angle_alpha   90.00
_cell.angle_beta   90.00
_cell.angle_gamma   90.00
#
_symmetry.space_group_name_H-M   'P 1'
#
loop_
_entity.id
_entity.type
_entity.pdbx_description
1 polymer ?
#
loop_
_entity_poly.entity_id
_entity_poly.type
_entity_poly.pdbx_seq_one_letter_code
_entity_poly.pdbx_strand_id
1 'polypeptide(L)'
;MGRGGAAWVFLAFSIVGSAFAQGPFAIRPPSVPLVACDPYFSIWSPHDRFHDGSTTHWTGKPHRLGCVIRIDGAPFRLLGGPDEGLAAAVLPQNDLIVTPTQTTGVFAGAGVSVRMTFATPSLPEDVDILSRPVTYVRWTIASTDGKTHIASIEFTARGEIAVNTPDQFVQAETVDGAEGLAVARVGSVEQAVLHRAGDDLRIDWGYLYLAVPRSDGTEVSANRDASSPIEGPGAVLTARLECGEIGSEAVRPWLMLAYDDLYSIQYMKRDLRPYWRRNGWEAIDLLAASARDYAALMGRCDAFDAELTADLRAAGGDAYARLGALAYRQCFAAGKFVADENGQPLQFCKENHSNGCIGTSDVFYPMAPQFLLFGPTLAKSFLVPFMNYAASDRWKFPFAPHDLGTYPHANGQRYGGGERTEENQMPVEESGNLLLLFAAIARMEGHAGFAEPYWPQLVKWAEYLKEKGLDPENQLCTDDFAGHLAHNVNLSAKAICALGAFAKLCEARGDRDRAAAYGRTARAFAARWVREAEAGDHFRLAFDRPDTWSQKYNLVWDSILELGLFPESVARKEMDFYLKTQNAFGLPLDNRRDYTKLDWVLWTATLTRDRRDFDAILAPVDRFIRETPDRSPLTDWYETKTGRKVGFTGRPVIGGVFLKMLYEPDVWAKYARRDATKAAQWAPMPSPPVAVPVVPCAVQESVRWRFTTSAPEAGWERPDFDASSWREGAGGFGTEGTPGAVVGTEWNGSDIWIRREFELAKDDMSRLSLWVHHDEHADVFLNGVPAARLGGFTVEYTAAPIAGPARAALRRGRNVIAIHCRQTTGGQFIDAGLVETRSPTRPPAND
;
A
#
# COMPACT_ATOMS: atom_id res chain seq x y z
N MET A 1 -57.97 53.79 40.13
CA MET A 1 -57.61 54.33 38.81
C MET A 1 -56.82 53.27 38.06
N GLY A 2 -57.21 52.95 36.82
CA GLY A 2 -56.46 52.15 35.81
C GLY A 2 -56.36 50.64 36.08
N ARG A 3 -57.02 49.74 35.31
CA ARG A 3 -56.58 49.17 34.01
C ARG A 3 -55.11 48.68 34.10
N GLY A 4 -54.73 47.42 33.92
CA GLY A 4 -55.25 46.33 33.08
C GLY A 4 -54.04 45.79 32.28
N GLY A 5 -53.76 44.49 32.32
CA GLY A 5 -52.63 43.90 31.58
C GLY A 5 -52.57 42.38 31.75
N ALA A 6 -53.03 41.66 30.75
CA ALA A 6 -53.16 40.21 30.70
C ALA A 6 -51.81 39.48 30.60
N ALA A 7 -51.68 38.37 31.33
CA ALA A 7 -50.63 37.39 31.13
C ALA A 7 -51.05 36.44 30.00
N TRP A 8 -50.31 36.45 28.89
CA TRP A 8 -50.40 35.42 27.84
C TRP A 8 -49.24 34.45 28.02
N VAL A 9 -49.57 33.22 28.39
CA VAL A 9 -48.66 32.07 28.32
C VAL A 9 -48.65 31.60 26.87
N PHE A 10 -47.55 31.85 26.15
CA PHE A 10 -47.32 31.26 24.83
C PHE A 10 -46.76 29.84 25.00
N LEU A 11 -47.61 28.84 24.75
CA LEU A 11 -47.18 27.47 24.47
C LEU A 11 -46.55 27.46 23.06
N ALA A 12 -45.23 27.43 22.97
CA ALA A 12 -44.53 27.24 21.71
C ALA A 12 -44.43 25.73 21.40
N PHE A 13 -45.38 25.20 20.62
CA PHE A 13 -45.20 23.95 19.90
C PHE A 13 -44.08 24.15 18.87
N SER A 14 -42.88 23.67 19.18
CA SER A 14 -41.79 23.58 18.19
C SER A 14 -42.03 22.35 17.33
N ILE A 15 -42.58 22.57 16.14
CA ILE A 15 -42.59 21.60 15.06
C ILE A 15 -41.12 21.39 14.65
N VAL A 16 -40.55 20.25 15.02
CA VAL A 16 -39.24 19.81 14.54
C VAL A 16 -39.39 19.39 13.07
N GLY A 17 -39.39 20.39 12.19
CA GLY A 17 -39.08 20.19 10.78
C GLY A 17 -37.57 20.20 10.63
N SER A 18 -36.93 19.04 10.76
CA SER A 18 -35.51 18.89 10.45
C SER A 18 -35.31 19.04 8.95
N ALA A 19 -35.11 20.27 8.48
CA ALA A 19 -34.43 20.51 7.23
C ALA A 19 -33.03 19.92 7.37
N PHE A 20 -32.77 18.79 6.69
CA PHE A 20 -31.43 18.24 6.56
C PHE A 20 -30.59 19.26 5.78
N ALA A 21 -29.94 20.19 6.49
CA ALA A 21 -28.80 20.90 5.95
C ALA A 21 -27.77 19.84 5.57
N GLN A 22 -27.26 19.89 4.33
CA GLN A 22 -26.10 19.10 3.95
C GLN A 22 -25.03 19.30 5.03
N GLY A 23 -24.55 18.21 5.63
CA GLY A 23 -23.46 18.30 6.58
C GLY A 23 -22.26 18.99 5.91
N PRO A 24 -21.37 19.64 6.67
CA PRO A 24 -20.21 20.38 6.13
C PRO A 24 -19.21 19.52 5.33
N PHE A 25 -19.48 18.22 5.12
CA PHE A 25 -18.64 17.24 4.43
C PHE A 25 -19.36 16.47 3.32
N ALA A 26 -20.52 16.93 2.84
CA ALA A 26 -21.13 16.36 1.64
C ALA A 26 -20.13 16.44 0.48
N ILE A 27 -19.63 15.28 0.04
CA ILE A 27 -18.61 15.14 -1.00
C ILE A 27 -19.08 14.10 -2.01
N ARG A 28 -18.73 14.31 -3.28
CA ARG A 28 -18.83 13.31 -4.35
C ARG A 28 -17.42 12.88 -4.71
N PRO A 29 -16.77 11.98 -3.94
CA PRO A 29 -15.39 11.60 -4.23
C PRO A 29 -15.32 10.80 -5.53
N PRO A 30 -14.14 10.68 -6.16
CA PRO A 30 -13.96 9.84 -7.35
C PRO A 30 -14.30 8.38 -7.06
N SER A 31 -13.93 7.89 -5.87
CA SER A 31 -14.40 6.62 -5.31
C SER A 31 -14.41 6.71 -3.79
N VAL A 32 -15.38 6.07 -3.15
CA VAL A 32 -15.58 6.14 -1.71
C VAL A 32 -14.78 5.03 -1.01
N PRO A 33 -13.88 5.33 -0.05
CA PRO A 33 -13.20 4.30 0.74
C PRO A 33 -14.19 3.62 1.69
N LEU A 34 -14.38 2.31 1.55
CA LEU A 34 -15.20 1.51 2.47
C LEU A 34 -14.31 0.68 3.41
N VAL A 35 -13.38 -0.08 2.83
CA VAL A 35 -12.33 -0.79 3.56
C VAL A 35 -11.00 -0.31 2.99
N ALA A 36 -10.12 0.26 3.81
CA ALA A 36 -8.84 0.77 3.34
C ALA A 36 -7.78 0.48 4.41
N CYS A 37 -7.29 -0.76 4.42
CA CYS A 37 -6.33 -1.25 5.41
C CYS A 37 -4.90 -1.35 4.84
N ASP A 38 -4.75 -2.01 3.69
CA ASP A 38 -3.47 -2.24 3.00
C ASP A 38 -3.71 -2.51 1.50
N PRO A 39 -2.66 -2.67 0.66
CA PRO A 39 -2.84 -2.82 -0.79
C PRO A 39 -3.65 -4.03 -1.26
N TYR A 40 -3.94 -4.99 -0.39
CA TYR A 40 -4.74 -6.17 -0.69
C TYR A 40 -6.14 -6.10 -0.07
N PHE A 41 -6.25 -5.65 1.18
CA PHE A 41 -7.53 -5.46 1.86
C PHE A 41 -8.03 -4.02 1.69
N SER A 42 -8.47 -3.73 0.46
CA SER A 42 -8.82 -2.39 0.00
C SER A 42 -10.06 -2.44 -0.90
N ILE A 43 -11.22 -2.02 -0.38
CA ILE A 43 -12.54 -2.12 -1.03
C ILE A 43 -13.18 -0.73 -1.08
N TRP A 44 -13.65 -0.36 -2.26
CA TRP A 44 -14.13 0.97 -2.59
C TRP A 44 -15.49 0.92 -3.27
N SER A 45 -16.27 1.99 -3.12
CA SER A 45 -17.47 2.20 -3.93
C SER A 45 -17.16 3.19 -5.05
N PRO A 46 -17.10 2.75 -6.32
CA PRO A 46 -16.91 3.64 -7.45
C PRO A 46 -18.21 4.38 -7.83
N HIS A 47 -19.17 4.52 -6.90
CA HIS A 47 -20.52 5.05 -7.18
C HIS A 47 -20.85 6.24 -6.28
N ASP A 48 -21.78 7.08 -6.72
CA ASP A 48 -22.22 8.24 -5.94
C ASP A 48 -23.06 7.81 -4.72
N ARG A 49 -23.76 6.67 -4.83
CA ARG A 49 -24.49 6.03 -3.74
C ARG A 49 -24.08 4.56 -3.61
N PHE A 50 -24.10 4.04 -2.39
CA PHE A 50 -23.65 2.68 -2.08
C PHE A 50 -24.45 1.58 -2.79
N HIS A 51 -25.72 1.84 -3.09
CA HIS A 51 -26.63 0.87 -3.70
C HIS A 51 -26.70 0.93 -5.24
N ASP A 52 -25.88 1.78 -5.87
CA ASP A 52 -25.90 2.00 -7.33
C ASP A 52 -25.12 0.92 -8.11
N GLY A 53 -24.26 0.13 -7.45
CA GLY A 53 -23.51 -0.94 -8.09
C GLY A 53 -22.53 -1.66 -7.17
N SER A 54 -21.73 -2.55 -7.76
CA SER A 54 -20.72 -3.34 -7.04
C SER A 54 -19.60 -2.49 -6.46
N THR A 55 -19.13 -2.89 -5.29
CA THR A 55 -17.84 -2.46 -4.74
C THR A 55 -16.68 -3.14 -5.48
N THR A 56 -15.54 -2.47 -5.51
CA THR A 56 -14.35 -2.92 -6.23
C THR A 56 -13.12 -2.84 -5.35
N HIS A 57 -12.11 -3.63 -5.68
CA HIS A 57 -10.74 -3.38 -5.24
C HIS A 57 -10.24 -2.04 -5.80
N TRP A 58 -9.13 -1.50 -5.28
CA TRP A 58 -8.54 -0.26 -5.85
C TRP A 58 -8.14 -0.43 -7.33
N THR A 59 -7.89 -1.66 -7.77
CA THR A 59 -7.61 -2.00 -9.18
C THR A 59 -8.85 -1.99 -10.10
N GLY A 60 -10.04 -1.77 -9.55
CA GLY A 60 -11.31 -1.80 -10.28
C GLY A 60 -11.88 -3.21 -10.50
N LYS A 61 -11.20 -4.27 -10.03
CA LYS A 61 -11.74 -5.64 -10.05
C LYS A 61 -12.82 -5.81 -8.98
N PRO A 62 -13.84 -6.66 -9.18
CA PRO A 62 -14.91 -6.84 -8.21
C PRO A 62 -14.39 -7.38 -6.87
N HIS A 63 -14.69 -6.67 -5.78
CA HIS A 63 -14.53 -7.13 -4.39
C HIS A 63 -15.87 -6.83 -3.72
N ARG A 64 -16.85 -7.69 -3.94
CA ARG A 64 -18.26 -7.37 -3.68
C ARG A 64 -18.64 -7.50 -2.21
N LEU A 65 -19.21 -6.42 -1.70
CA LEU A 65 -19.91 -6.32 -0.44
C LEU A 65 -21.39 -5.99 -0.71
N GLY A 66 -22.28 -6.59 0.07
CA GLY A 66 -23.72 -6.38 -0.04
C GLY A 66 -24.36 -6.07 1.30
N CYS A 67 -25.42 -5.25 1.30
CA CYS A 67 -26.20 -5.02 2.50
C CYS A 67 -27.67 -4.77 2.17
N VAL A 68 -28.56 -5.51 2.84
CA VAL A 68 -30.02 -5.33 2.79
C VAL A 68 -30.52 -5.15 4.22
N ILE A 69 -31.35 -4.13 4.44
CA ILE A 69 -32.15 -3.97 5.66
C ILE A 69 -33.58 -4.39 5.36
N ARG A 70 -34.20 -5.19 6.23
CA ARG A 70 -35.64 -5.48 6.20
C ARG A 70 -36.32 -4.59 7.21
N ILE A 71 -37.37 -3.87 6.80
CA ILE A 71 -38.17 -2.99 7.67
C ILE A 71 -39.62 -3.44 7.53
N ASP A 72 -40.23 -3.88 8.64
CA ASP A 72 -41.57 -4.46 8.69
C ASP A 72 -41.77 -5.58 7.65
N GLY A 73 -40.73 -6.40 7.47
CA GLY A 73 -40.66 -7.51 6.51
C GLY A 73 -40.29 -7.13 5.07
N ALA A 74 -40.36 -5.85 4.69
CA ALA A 74 -40.01 -5.37 3.36
C ALA A 74 -38.48 -5.19 3.20
N PRO A 75 -37.83 -5.78 2.19
CA PRO A 75 -36.38 -5.66 2.00
C PRO A 75 -36.00 -4.39 1.24
N PHE A 76 -34.96 -3.71 1.73
CA PHE A 76 -34.35 -2.54 1.12
C PHE A 76 -32.82 -2.68 1.04
N ARG A 77 -32.23 -2.49 -0.14
CA ARG A 77 -30.79 -2.50 -0.37
C ARG A 77 -30.15 -1.18 0.10
N LEU A 78 -29.08 -1.31 0.87
CA LEU A 78 -28.21 -0.22 1.32
C LEU A 78 -26.87 -0.19 0.58
N LEU A 79 -26.35 -1.35 0.16
CA LEU A 79 -25.06 -1.52 -0.50
C LEU A 79 -25.11 -2.63 -1.56
N GLY A 80 -24.40 -2.43 -2.67
CA GLY A 80 -24.25 -3.40 -3.75
C GLY A 80 -25.20 -3.17 -4.93
N GLY A 81 -24.92 -3.82 -6.05
CA GLY A 81 -25.70 -3.72 -7.28
C GLY A 81 -26.96 -4.63 -7.32
N PRO A 82 -27.93 -4.32 -8.19
CA PRO A 82 -29.15 -5.14 -8.34
C PRO A 82 -28.89 -6.57 -8.84
N ASP A 83 -27.81 -6.77 -9.60
CA ASP A 83 -27.47 -8.06 -10.23
C ASP A 83 -26.66 -9.00 -9.32
N GLU A 84 -26.45 -8.63 -8.04
CA GLU A 84 -25.63 -9.39 -7.09
C GLU A 84 -26.43 -10.41 -6.25
N GLY A 85 -27.64 -10.76 -6.70
CA GLY A 85 -28.57 -11.58 -5.92
C GLY A 85 -29.30 -10.81 -4.81
N LEU A 86 -29.18 -9.48 -4.80
CA LEU A 86 -29.81 -8.56 -3.85
C LEU A 86 -31.03 -7.87 -4.49
N ALA A 87 -32.00 -8.68 -4.95
CA ALA A 87 -33.23 -8.21 -5.57
C ALA A 87 -34.18 -7.59 -4.51
N ALA A 88 -33.86 -6.38 -4.08
CA ALA A 88 -34.60 -5.57 -3.12
C ALA A 88 -34.79 -4.15 -3.66
N ALA A 89 -35.84 -3.46 -3.19
CA ALA A 89 -35.99 -2.02 -3.44
C ALA A 89 -34.81 -1.26 -2.83
N VAL A 90 -34.47 -0.06 -3.29
CA VAL A 90 -33.42 0.75 -2.64
C VAL A 90 -34.02 1.53 -1.47
N LEU A 91 -33.30 1.60 -0.34
CA LEU A 91 -33.55 2.66 0.63
C LEU A 91 -32.79 3.90 0.12
N PRO A 92 -33.43 5.06 -0.08
CA PRO A 92 -32.75 6.23 -0.63
C PRO A 92 -31.56 6.67 0.24
N GLN A 93 -30.37 6.76 -0.37
CA GLN A 93 -29.20 7.43 0.24
C GLN A 93 -29.31 8.94 0.02
N ASN A 94 -29.43 9.69 1.12
CA ASN A 94 -29.64 11.13 1.14
C ASN A 94 -28.34 11.92 1.37
N ASP A 95 -27.34 11.32 2.01
CA ASP A 95 -26.06 11.98 2.29
C ASP A 95 -24.89 10.99 2.32
N LEU A 96 -23.68 11.50 2.11
CA LEU A 96 -22.41 10.78 2.21
C LEU A 96 -21.40 11.64 2.98
N ILE A 97 -20.87 11.08 4.07
CA ILE A 97 -19.90 11.74 4.92
C ILE A 97 -18.60 10.92 4.90
N VAL A 98 -17.49 11.56 4.54
CA VAL A 98 -16.15 10.97 4.60
C VAL A 98 -15.31 11.77 5.59
N THR A 99 -14.82 11.08 6.61
CA THR A 99 -13.88 11.59 7.61
C THR A 99 -12.57 10.78 7.54
N PRO A 100 -11.49 11.21 8.22
CA PRO A 100 -10.21 10.52 8.15
C PRO A 100 -10.32 9.01 8.38
N THR A 101 -11.02 8.55 9.42
CA THR A 101 -11.13 7.13 9.77
C THR A 101 -12.46 6.47 9.39
N GLN A 102 -13.47 7.23 8.95
CA GLN A 102 -14.83 6.73 8.73
C GLN A 102 -15.50 7.18 7.43
N THR A 103 -16.41 6.35 6.94
CA THR A 103 -17.28 6.66 5.79
C THR A 103 -18.71 6.30 6.16
N THR A 104 -19.63 7.26 6.09
CA THR A 104 -21.04 7.07 6.46
C THR A 104 -21.97 7.36 5.28
N GLY A 105 -22.76 6.36 4.88
CA GLY A 105 -23.95 6.58 4.06
C GLY A 105 -25.16 6.85 4.95
N VAL A 106 -25.93 7.90 4.65
CA VAL A 106 -27.15 8.26 5.38
C VAL A 106 -28.36 7.97 4.50
N PHE A 107 -29.27 7.14 5.00
CA PHE A 107 -30.46 6.67 4.30
C PHE A 107 -31.71 7.03 5.09
N ALA A 108 -32.82 7.30 4.39
CA ALA A 108 -34.12 7.43 5.03
C ALA A 108 -35.26 6.99 4.10
N GLY A 109 -36.25 6.32 4.67
CA GLY A 109 -37.40 5.79 3.95
C GLY A 109 -38.14 4.75 4.79
N ALA A 110 -39.35 4.38 4.39
CA ALA A 110 -40.17 3.38 5.08
C ALA A 110 -40.34 3.63 6.60
N GLY A 111 -40.43 4.90 7.01
CA GLY A 111 -40.62 5.28 8.42
C GLY A 111 -39.34 5.28 9.26
N VAL A 112 -38.17 4.92 8.71
CA VAL A 112 -36.90 4.87 9.47
C VAL A 112 -35.78 5.69 8.82
N SER A 113 -34.81 6.08 9.65
CA SER A 113 -33.51 6.59 9.23
C SER A 113 -32.43 5.57 9.55
N VAL A 114 -31.46 5.42 8.65
CA VAL A 114 -30.34 4.48 8.79
C VAL A 114 -29.04 5.22 8.47
N ARG A 115 -28.07 5.17 9.38
CA ARG A 115 -26.68 5.53 9.08
C ARG A 115 -25.87 4.25 9.01
N MET A 116 -25.28 3.92 7.86
CA MET A 116 -24.36 2.80 7.71
C MET A 116 -22.94 3.35 7.62
N THR A 117 -22.11 3.02 8.60
CA THR A 117 -20.74 3.56 8.73
C THR A 117 -19.72 2.44 8.62
N PHE A 118 -18.76 2.61 7.71
CA PHE A 118 -17.52 1.87 7.69
C PHE A 118 -16.48 2.63 8.51
N ALA A 119 -15.95 2.02 9.56
CA ALA A 119 -14.96 2.63 10.44
C ALA A 119 -13.69 1.74 10.48
N THR A 120 -12.59 2.28 10.00
CA THR A 120 -11.27 1.63 10.03
C THR A 120 -10.41 2.43 11.02
N PRO A 121 -10.11 1.91 12.23
CA PRO A 121 -9.30 2.61 13.23
C PRO A 121 -7.84 2.83 12.80
N SER A 122 -7.63 3.68 11.82
CA SER A 122 -6.34 4.09 11.29
C SER A 122 -5.75 5.20 12.17
N LEU A 123 -5.60 4.91 13.46
CA LEU A 123 -5.13 5.84 14.48
C LEU A 123 -3.60 5.84 14.53
N PRO A 124 -2.92 6.92 14.11
CA PRO A 124 -1.52 6.86 13.73
C PRO A 124 -0.58 6.95 14.93
N GLU A 125 -1.08 7.33 16.11
CA GLU A 125 -0.31 7.33 17.35
C GLU A 125 0.12 5.92 17.80
N ASP A 126 -0.59 4.88 17.35
CA ASP A 126 -0.50 3.52 17.89
C ASP A 126 -0.47 2.50 16.74
N VAL A 127 0.72 2.00 16.41
CA VAL A 127 0.90 1.06 15.30
C VAL A 127 0.24 -0.30 15.59
N ASP A 128 0.00 -0.66 16.86
CA ASP A 128 -0.79 -1.85 17.21
C ASP A 128 -2.24 -1.76 16.76
N ILE A 129 -2.79 -0.55 16.69
CA ILE A 129 -4.14 -0.29 16.20
C ILE A 129 -4.12 -0.01 14.70
N LEU A 130 -3.23 0.86 14.24
CA LEU A 130 -3.09 1.23 12.82
C LEU A 130 -2.85 0.01 11.91
N SER A 131 -2.11 -0.99 12.40
CA SER A 131 -1.78 -2.19 11.62
C SER A 131 -2.87 -3.27 11.64
N ARG A 132 -3.95 -3.11 12.41
CA ARG A 132 -5.05 -4.10 12.43
C ARG A 132 -5.79 -4.05 11.10
N PRO A 133 -5.86 -5.16 10.35
CA PRO A 133 -6.60 -5.23 9.09
C PRO A 133 -8.10 -5.42 9.39
N VAL A 134 -8.70 -4.54 10.20
CA VAL A 134 -10.08 -4.65 10.69
C VAL A 134 -10.86 -3.37 10.32
N THR A 135 -12.00 -3.54 9.67
CA THR A 135 -12.98 -2.48 9.46
C THR A 135 -14.31 -2.89 10.08
N TYR A 136 -14.85 -2.02 10.94
CA TYR A 136 -16.17 -2.19 11.51
C TYR A 136 -17.22 -1.66 10.54
N VAL A 137 -18.31 -2.41 10.37
CA VAL A 137 -19.53 -1.91 9.73
C VAL A 137 -20.57 -1.74 10.83
N ARG A 138 -21.00 -0.50 11.08
CA ARG A 138 -21.92 -0.16 12.16
C ARG A 138 -23.14 0.56 11.62
N TRP A 139 -24.30 0.27 12.18
CA TRP A 139 -25.54 0.96 11.85
C TRP A 139 -26.01 1.84 13.00
N THR A 140 -26.77 2.88 12.69
CA THR A 140 -27.59 3.61 13.65
C THR A 140 -28.97 3.76 13.02
N ILE A 141 -29.97 3.13 13.62
CA ILE A 141 -31.32 3.00 13.05
C ILE A 141 -32.32 3.58 14.03
N ALA A 142 -33.18 4.50 13.58
CA ALA A 142 -34.22 5.10 14.41
C ALA A 142 -35.49 5.36 13.59
N SER A 143 -36.65 5.25 14.24
CA SER A 143 -37.94 5.65 13.68
C SER A 143 -37.98 7.15 13.43
N THR A 144 -38.60 7.53 12.32
CA THR A 144 -38.78 8.92 11.88
C THR A 144 -40.25 9.32 11.76
N ASP A 145 -41.19 8.37 11.88
CA ASP A 145 -42.63 8.63 11.75
C ASP A 145 -43.41 8.50 13.08
N GLY A 146 -42.71 8.20 14.19
CA GLY A 146 -43.29 8.06 15.52
C GLY A 146 -43.92 6.70 15.79
N LYS A 147 -43.84 5.74 14.86
CA LYS A 147 -44.26 4.34 15.07
C LYS A 147 -43.07 3.47 15.45
N THR A 148 -43.37 2.35 16.09
CA THR A 148 -42.41 1.25 16.26
C THR A 148 -42.37 0.43 14.97
N HIS A 149 -41.16 0.17 14.48
CA HIS A 149 -40.92 -0.73 13.35
C HIS A 149 -40.17 -1.98 13.83
N ILE A 150 -40.13 -3.03 13.03
CA ILE A 150 -39.22 -4.17 13.24
C ILE A 150 -38.19 -4.18 12.12
N ALA A 151 -36.91 -4.31 12.47
CA ALA A 151 -35.84 -4.35 11.48
C ALA A 151 -34.84 -5.49 11.67
N SER A 152 -34.27 -5.95 10.55
CA SER A 152 -33.10 -6.83 10.53
C SER A 152 -32.15 -6.47 9.38
N ILE A 153 -30.87 -6.82 9.54
CA ILE A 153 -29.82 -6.55 8.55
C ILE A 153 -29.28 -7.89 8.04
N GLU A 154 -29.12 -7.99 6.72
CA GLU A 154 -28.32 -9.01 6.06
C GLU A 154 -27.13 -8.33 5.38
N PHE A 155 -25.91 -8.72 5.76
CA PHE A 155 -24.66 -8.25 5.18
C PHE A 155 -23.92 -9.42 4.52
N THR A 156 -23.39 -9.21 3.32
CA THR A 156 -22.69 -10.25 2.56
C THR A 156 -21.31 -9.79 2.09
N ALA A 157 -20.36 -10.73 2.05
CA ALA A 157 -19.05 -10.55 1.45
C ALA A 157 -18.72 -11.78 0.58
N ARG A 158 -18.29 -11.56 -0.67
CA ARG A 158 -18.02 -12.65 -1.62
C ARG A 158 -16.57 -13.15 -1.55
N GLY A 159 -16.38 -14.42 -1.90
CA GLY A 159 -15.08 -15.11 -1.85
C GLY A 159 -14.04 -14.57 -2.82
N GLU A 160 -14.45 -13.83 -3.85
CA GLU A 160 -13.56 -13.11 -4.78
C GLU A 160 -12.63 -12.09 -4.08
N ILE A 161 -12.94 -11.67 -2.85
CA ILE A 161 -12.08 -10.80 -2.03
C ILE A 161 -10.78 -11.51 -1.58
N ALA A 162 -10.79 -12.86 -1.55
CA ALA A 162 -9.67 -13.68 -1.06
C ALA A 162 -8.89 -14.35 -2.19
N VAL A 163 -9.07 -13.91 -3.45
CA VAL A 163 -8.38 -14.44 -4.63
C VAL A 163 -7.91 -13.35 -5.57
N ASN A 164 -6.86 -13.65 -6.34
CA ASN A 164 -6.38 -12.76 -7.37
C ASN A 164 -7.41 -12.72 -8.51
N THR A 165 -7.72 -13.86 -9.12
CA THR A 165 -8.68 -13.96 -10.23
C THR A 165 -9.95 -14.72 -9.84
N PRO A 166 -11.11 -14.38 -10.44
CA PRO A 166 -12.39 -14.97 -10.01
C PRO A 166 -12.52 -16.48 -10.25
N ASP A 167 -11.73 -17.04 -11.17
CA ASP A 167 -11.68 -18.48 -11.47
C ASP A 167 -10.89 -19.30 -10.43
N GLN A 168 -10.18 -18.65 -9.51
CA GLN A 168 -9.50 -19.36 -8.43
C GLN A 168 -10.50 -19.94 -7.44
N PHE A 169 -10.22 -21.17 -7.01
CA PHE A 169 -11.05 -21.88 -6.05
C PHE A 169 -10.83 -21.39 -4.63
N VAL A 170 -11.92 -21.23 -3.90
CA VAL A 170 -11.97 -20.86 -2.48
C VAL A 170 -12.70 -21.90 -1.66
N GLN A 171 -12.43 -21.88 -0.36
CA GLN A 171 -13.19 -22.60 0.66
C GLN A 171 -13.69 -21.61 1.69
N ALA A 172 -14.97 -21.72 2.04
CA ALA A 172 -15.62 -20.92 3.07
C ALA A 172 -16.17 -21.84 4.16
N GLU A 173 -16.12 -21.39 5.41
CA GLU A 173 -16.57 -22.16 6.57
C GLU A 173 -16.96 -21.23 7.73
N THR A 174 -17.77 -21.76 8.65
CA THR A 174 -17.97 -21.13 9.96
C THR A 174 -16.79 -21.49 10.87
N VAL A 175 -16.45 -20.59 11.79
CA VAL A 175 -15.28 -20.73 12.66
C VAL A 175 -15.72 -20.73 14.11
N ASP A 176 -15.35 -21.80 14.82
CA ASP A 176 -15.56 -21.94 16.27
C ASP A 176 -14.39 -21.34 17.07
N GLY A 177 -14.61 -21.13 18.37
CA GLY A 177 -13.55 -20.73 19.31
C GLY A 177 -13.35 -19.22 19.49
N ALA A 178 -14.03 -18.38 18.72
CA ALA A 178 -14.06 -16.93 18.96
C ALA A 178 -15.07 -16.59 20.07
N GLU A 179 -14.59 -16.40 21.30
CA GLU A 179 -15.44 -16.11 22.47
C GLU A 179 -16.33 -14.89 22.22
N GLY A 180 -17.65 -15.05 22.41
CA GLY A 180 -18.62 -13.98 22.22
C GLY A 180 -18.88 -13.58 20.76
N LEU A 181 -18.30 -14.26 19.78
CA LEU A 181 -18.44 -13.94 18.35
C LEU A 181 -19.02 -15.11 17.54
N ALA A 182 -19.86 -14.79 16.56
CA ALA A 182 -20.20 -15.65 15.44
C ALA A 182 -19.31 -15.26 14.26
N VAL A 183 -18.60 -16.23 13.67
CA VAL A 183 -17.55 -15.96 12.69
C VAL A 183 -17.67 -16.92 11.52
N ALA A 184 -17.49 -16.41 10.31
CA ALA A 184 -17.19 -17.20 9.13
C ALA A 184 -15.98 -16.63 8.40
N ARG A 185 -15.30 -17.49 7.64
CA ARG A 185 -14.13 -17.10 6.84
C ARG A 185 -14.18 -17.69 5.46
N VAL A 186 -13.47 -17.07 4.52
CA VAL A 186 -13.22 -17.58 3.17
C VAL A 186 -11.77 -17.32 2.78
N GLY A 187 -11.13 -18.29 2.14
CA GLY A 187 -9.76 -18.17 1.64
C GLY A 187 -9.55 -19.00 0.38
N SER A 188 -8.50 -18.70 -0.39
CA SER A 188 -8.10 -19.54 -1.52
C SER A 188 -7.78 -20.97 -1.04
N VAL A 189 -8.03 -21.97 -1.88
CA VAL A 189 -7.65 -23.36 -1.56
C VAL A 189 -6.13 -23.56 -1.69
N GLU A 190 -5.51 -22.87 -2.64
CA GLU A 190 -4.10 -23.03 -2.97
C GLU A 190 -3.16 -22.49 -1.88
N GLN A 191 -3.54 -21.37 -1.23
CA GLN A 191 -2.74 -20.71 -0.19
C GLN A 191 -1.29 -20.48 -0.61
N ALA A 192 -1.07 -19.97 -1.83
CA ALA A 192 0.26 -19.68 -2.39
C ALA A 192 0.87 -18.40 -1.77
N VAL A 193 1.15 -18.45 -0.46
CA VAL A 193 1.62 -17.32 0.35
C VAL A 193 2.84 -16.65 -0.30
N LEU A 194 2.71 -15.34 -0.57
CA LEU A 194 3.76 -14.50 -1.15
C LEU A 194 4.34 -15.02 -2.48
N HIS A 195 3.61 -15.86 -3.22
CA HIS A 195 4.13 -16.44 -4.46
C HIS A 195 4.17 -15.43 -5.62
N ARG A 196 3.17 -14.53 -5.71
CA ARG A 196 3.06 -13.52 -6.77
C ARG A 196 3.60 -12.18 -6.32
N ALA A 197 4.28 -11.49 -7.24
CA ALA A 197 4.68 -10.09 -7.10
C ALA A 197 4.37 -9.33 -8.39
N GLY A 198 4.04 -8.05 -8.27
CA GLY A 198 3.70 -7.22 -9.43
C GLY A 198 2.64 -6.16 -9.16
N ASP A 199 2.29 -5.48 -10.25
CA ASP A 199 1.21 -4.50 -10.28
C ASP A 199 -0.11 -5.13 -10.74
N ASP A 200 -1.23 -4.45 -10.47
CA ASP A 200 -2.60 -4.98 -10.65
C ASP A 200 -2.73 -6.43 -10.15
N LEU A 201 -2.39 -6.64 -8.88
CA LEU A 201 -2.54 -7.90 -8.16
C LEU A 201 -3.45 -7.70 -6.96
N ARG A 202 -4.40 -8.64 -6.78
CA ARG A 202 -5.10 -8.86 -5.51
C ARG A 202 -4.43 -10.02 -4.79
N ILE A 203 -4.79 -10.22 -3.53
CA ILE A 203 -4.27 -11.31 -2.72
C ILE A 203 -4.91 -12.64 -3.11
N ASP A 204 -4.13 -13.72 -3.12
CA ASP A 204 -4.61 -15.09 -3.36
C ASP A 204 -4.16 -16.09 -2.27
N TRP A 205 -3.92 -15.58 -1.06
CA TRP A 205 -3.64 -16.38 0.13
C TRP A 205 -4.26 -15.75 1.39
N GLY A 206 -4.27 -16.47 2.50
CA GLY A 206 -4.91 -16.02 3.73
C GLY A 206 -6.42 -16.12 3.68
N TYR A 207 -7.09 -15.36 4.57
CA TYR A 207 -8.51 -15.49 4.84
C TYR A 207 -9.18 -14.14 5.10
N LEU A 208 -10.29 -13.89 4.42
CA LEU A 208 -11.27 -12.89 4.80
C LEU A 208 -12.15 -13.46 5.93
N TYR A 209 -12.37 -12.68 6.98
CA TYR A 209 -13.27 -12.98 8.09
C TYR A 209 -14.45 -12.01 8.12
N LEU A 210 -15.64 -12.55 8.38
CA LEU A 210 -16.85 -11.84 8.75
C LEU A 210 -17.22 -12.26 10.17
N ALA A 211 -17.19 -11.30 11.11
CA ALA A 211 -17.41 -11.57 12.53
C ALA A 211 -18.46 -10.65 13.14
N VAL A 212 -19.35 -11.20 13.95
CA VAL A 212 -20.47 -10.48 14.59
C VAL A 212 -20.51 -10.82 16.08
N PRO A 213 -20.72 -9.85 16.99
CA PRO A 213 -21.05 -10.15 18.38
C PRO A 213 -22.26 -11.06 18.49
N ARG A 214 -22.18 -12.11 19.32
CA ARG A 214 -23.32 -13.00 19.56
C ARG A 214 -24.39 -12.28 20.36
N SER A 215 -25.59 -12.22 19.81
CA SER A 215 -26.83 -11.91 20.52
C SER A 215 -27.94 -12.83 20.03
N ASP A 216 -29.10 -12.80 20.70
CA ASP A 216 -30.29 -13.50 20.22
C ASP A 216 -30.63 -13.03 18.79
N GLY A 217 -30.80 -13.97 17.86
CA GLY A 217 -31.09 -13.67 16.45
C GLY A 217 -29.88 -13.31 15.58
N THR A 218 -28.65 -13.39 16.09
CA THR A 218 -27.44 -13.28 15.24
C THR A 218 -27.13 -14.62 14.57
N GLU A 219 -27.00 -14.61 13.24
CA GLU A 219 -26.57 -15.77 12.45
C GLU A 219 -25.39 -15.37 11.55
N VAL A 220 -24.35 -16.20 11.51
CA VAL A 220 -23.27 -16.07 10.53
C VAL A 220 -23.14 -17.41 9.81
N SER A 221 -23.10 -17.36 8.48
CA SER A 221 -23.00 -18.56 7.64
C SER A 221 -22.03 -18.36 6.48
N ALA A 222 -21.51 -19.47 5.99
CA ALA A 222 -20.88 -19.59 4.69
C ALA A 222 -21.81 -20.44 3.82
N ASN A 223 -22.08 -20.02 2.58
CA ASN A 223 -23.13 -20.63 1.76
C ASN A 223 -22.86 -22.07 1.26
N ARG A 224 -21.90 -22.82 1.85
CA ARG A 224 -21.81 -24.30 1.83
C ARG A 224 -21.02 -24.85 3.02
N ASP A 225 -21.54 -25.92 3.62
CA ASP A 225 -20.74 -26.85 4.43
C ASP A 225 -19.78 -27.63 3.52
N ALA A 226 -18.53 -27.76 3.96
CA ALA A 226 -17.36 -28.10 3.17
C ALA A 226 -17.34 -29.54 2.61
N SER A 227 -17.30 -29.68 1.28
CA SER A 227 -16.65 -30.84 0.64
C SER A 227 -16.13 -30.58 -0.77
N SER A 228 -16.51 -29.50 -1.44
CA SER A 228 -16.02 -29.20 -2.79
C SER A 228 -15.68 -27.71 -2.94
N PRO A 229 -14.44 -27.38 -3.33
CA PRO A 229 -14.06 -26.01 -3.68
C PRO A 229 -15.00 -25.40 -4.72
N ILE A 230 -15.18 -24.08 -4.65
CA ILE A 230 -15.96 -23.30 -5.62
C ILE A 230 -15.13 -22.12 -6.12
N GLU A 231 -15.37 -21.64 -7.34
CA GLU A 231 -14.76 -20.40 -7.83
C GLU A 231 -15.11 -19.22 -6.90
N GLY A 232 -14.17 -18.29 -6.75
CA GLY A 232 -14.22 -17.17 -5.79
C GLY A 232 -15.59 -16.51 -5.66
N PRO A 233 -16.23 -16.06 -6.75
CA PRO A 233 -17.52 -15.39 -6.71
C PRO A 233 -18.71 -16.23 -6.22
N GLY A 234 -18.58 -17.56 -6.24
CA GLY A 234 -19.61 -18.49 -5.80
C GLY A 234 -19.71 -18.62 -4.28
N ALA A 235 -18.61 -18.38 -3.55
CA ALA A 235 -18.62 -18.38 -2.10
C ALA A 235 -19.14 -17.04 -1.54
N VAL A 236 -20.01 -17.12 -0.54
CA VAL A 236 -20.61 -15.95 0.11
C VAL A 236 -20.60 -16.16 1.61
N LEU A 237 -19.96 -15.24 2.33
CA LEU A 237 -20.12 -15.08 3.78
C LEU A 237 -21.33 -14.19 4.03
N THR A 238 -22.22 -14.62 4.93
CA THR A 238 -23.46 -13.90 5.26
C THR A 238 -23.55 -13.70 6.76
N ALA A 239 -23.84 -12.47 7.18
CA ALA A 239 -24.21 -12.12 8.55
C ALA A 239 -25.65 -11.61 8.58
N ARG A 240 -26.46 -12.16 9.48
CA ARG A 240 -27.81 -11.69 9.78
C ARG A 240 -27.87 -11.18 11.21
N LEU A 241 -28.39 -9.97 11.37
CA LEU A 241 -28.54 -9.29 12.65
C LEU A 241 -29.99 -8.88 12.82
N GLU A 242 -30.70 -9.54 13.75
CA GLU A 242 -32.00 -9.07 14.21
C GLU A 242 -31.81 -7.79 15.03
N CYS A 243 -32.41 -6.68 14.58
CA CYS A 243 -32.30 -5.39 15.28
C CYS A 243 -33.44 -5.17 16.28
N GLY A 244 -34.50 -5.99 16.19
CA GLY A 244 -35.67 -5.90 17.06
C GLY A 244 -36.55 -4.69 16.75
N GLU A 245 -37.19 -4.16 17.80
CA GLU A 245 -38.06 -2.99 17.73
C GLU A 245 -37.26 -1.69 17.55
N ILE A 246 -37.62 -0.91 16.53
CA ILE A 246 -37.03 0.38 16.20
C ILE A 246 -38.01 1.47 16.61
N GLY A 247 -37.71 2.13 17.72
CA GLY A 247 -38.43 3.32 18.21
C GLY A 247 -37.69 4.62 17.91
N SER A 248 -37.98 5.66 18.69
CA SER A 248 -37.26 6.94 18.61
C SER A 248 -35.83 6.88 19.15
N GLU A 249 -35.56 5.95 20.08
CA GLU A 249 -34.20 5.65 20.52
C GLU A 249 -33.49 4.79 19.47
N ALA A 250 -32.27 5.16 19.12
CA ALA A 250 -31.57 4.53 18.02
C ALA A 250 -30.91 3.19 18.41
N VAL A 251 -31.15 2.16 17.62
CA VAL A 251 -30.48 0.85 17.73
C VAL A 251 -29.16 0.86 16.94
N ARG A 252 -28.12 0.20 17.48
CA ARG A 252 -26.74 0.30 16.99
C ARG A 252 -26.04 -1.06 16.78
N PRO A 253 -26.53 -1.91 15.87
CA PRO A 253 -25.87 -3.17 15.56
C PRO A 253 -24.56 -2.90 14.81
N TRP A 254 -23.62 -3.85 14.88
CA TRP A 254 -22.33 -3.74 14.19
C TRP A 254 -21.71 -5.12 13.92
N LEU A 255 -20.79 -5.16 12.96
CA LEU A 255 -19.97 -6.32 12.63
C LEU A 255 -18.55 -5.90 12.26
N MET A 256 -17.65 -6.87 12.10
CA MET A 256 -16.27 -6.70 11.66
C MET A 256 -16.04 -7.44 10.35
N LEU A 257 -15.34 -6.76 9.43
CA LEU A 257 -14.60 -7.37 8.34
C LEU A 257 -13.12 -7.35 8.70
N ALA A 258 -12.45 -8.48 8.60
CA ALA A 258 -11.02 -8.57 8.85
C ALA A 258 -10.32 -9.42 7.79
N TYR A 259 -9.04 -9.16 7.52
CA TYR A 259 -8.25 -10.01 6.64
C TYR A 259 -6.98 -10.49 7.34
N ASP A 260 -6.74 -11.79 7.30
CA ASP A 260 -5.49 -12.40 7.78
C ASP A 260 -4.71 -12.95 6.60
N ASP A 261 -3.61 -12.30 6.26
CA ASP A 261 -2.74 -12.70 5.18
C ASP A 261 -1.63 -13.67 5.62
N LEU A 262 -1.57 -14.09 6.88
CA LEU A 262 -0.56 -15.01 7.44
C LEU A 262 0.88 -14.42 7.43
N TYR A 263 1.40 -14.11 6.24
CA TYR A 263 2.63 -13.38 5.97
C TYR A 263 2.36 -12.29 4.94
N SER A 264 3.01 -11.14 5.14
CA SER A 264 2.64 -9.90 4.45
C SER A 264 3.66 -9.45 3.41
N ILE A 265 4.94 -9.53 3.74
CA ILE A 265 6.04 -9.01 2.93
C ILE A 265 7.20 -9.99 3.03
N GLN A 266 7.85 -10.27 1.91
CA GLN A 266 9.16 -10.91 1.91
C GLN A 266 10.23 -9.81 1.91
N TYR A 267 11.00 -9.70 2.99
CA TYR A 267 12.09 -8.73 3.12
C TYR A 267 13.44 -9.46 3.12
N MET A 268 14.24 -9.24 2.09
CA MET A 268 15.54 -9.90 1.89
C MET A 268 15.46 -11.42 2.01
N LYS A 269 14.48 -12.00 1.28
CA LYS A 269 14.18 -13.44 1.21
C LYS A 269 13.69 -14.05 2.53
N ARG A 270 13.29 -13.22 3.49
CA ARG A 270 12.62 -13.65 4.71
C ARG A 270 11.16 -13.20 4.70
N ASP A 271 10.26 -14.15 4.87
CA ASP A 271 8.84 -13.86 4.99
C ASP A 271 8.55 -13.27 6.38
N LEU A 272 7.99 -12.06 6.39
CA LEU A 272 7.63 -11.33 7.60
C LEU A 272 6.12 -11.38 7.84
N ARG A 273 5.76 -11.60 9.09
CA ARG A 273 4.36 -11.54 9.54
C ARG A 273 3.90 -10.08 9.64
N PRO A 274 2.58 -9.80 9.47
CA PRO A 274 2.05 -8.47 9.71
C PRO A 274 2.31 -8.04 11.16
N TYR A 275 2.44 -6.73 11.37
CA TYR A 275 2.89 -6.18 12.66
C TYR A 275 2.00 -6.59 13.85
N TRP A 276 0.68 -6.67 13.65
CA TRP A 276 -0.28 -7.08 14.68
C TRP A 276 -0.07 -8.53 15.19
N ARG A 277 0.58 -9.40 14.41
CA ARG A 277 0.87 -10.81 14.78
C ARG A 277 2.15 -10.97 15.61
N ARG A 278 2.96 -9.92 15.79
CA ARG A 278 4.32 -10.06 16.36
C ARG A 278 4.36 -10.61 17.79
N ASN A 279 3.28 -10.41 18.54
CA ASN A 279 3.16 -10.89 19.93
C ASN A 279 2.41 -12.23 20.04
N GLY A 280 2.34 -13.00 18.93
CA GLY A 280 1.74 -14.33 18.91
C GLY A 280 0.23 -14.36 18.68
N TRP A 281 -0.40 -13.23 18.37
CA TRP A 281 -1.82 -13.21 18.00
C TRP A 281 -2.05 -13.96 16.69
N GLU A 282 -3.10 -14.78 16.70
CA GLU A 282 -3.74 -15.34 15.53
C GLU A 282 -5.02 -14.55 15.17
N ALA A 283 -5.64 -14.85 14.03
CA ALA A 283 -6.81 -14.12 13.56
C ALA A 283 -7.96 -14.07 14.59
N ILE A 284 -8.16 -15.15 15.34
CA ILE A 284 -9.21 -15.23 16.37
C ILE A 284 -8.90 -14.30 17.55
N ASP A 285 -7.63 -14.18 17.95
CA ASP A 285 -7.22 -13.25 19.01
C ASP A 285 -7.44 -11.80 18.58
N LEU A 286 -7.11 -11.49 17.31
CA LEU A 286 -7.36 -10.17 16.71
C LEU A 286 -8.85 -9.83 16.73
N LEU A 287 -9.72 -10.76 16.31
CA LEU A 287 -11.17 -10.56 16.31
C LEU A 287 -11.71 -10.36 17.73
N ALA A 288 -11.30 -11.19 18.69
CA ALA A 288 -11.72 -11.07 20.08
C ALA A 288 -11.25 -9.75 20.71
N ALA A 289 -10.00 -9.35 20.48
CA ALA A 289 -9.48 -8.06 20.95
C ALA A 289 -10.21 -6.89 20.30
N SER A 290 -10.41 -6.93 18.99
CA SER A 290 -11.13 -5.88 18.25
C SER A 290 -12.58 -5.76 18.71
N ALA A 291 -13.24 -6.86 19.08
CA ALA A 291 -14.58 -6.82 19.64
C ALA A 291 -14.62 -6.17 21.03
N ARG A 292 -13.68 -6.53 21.91
CA ARG A 292 -13.54 -5.92 23.24
C ARG A 292 -13.25 -4.43 23.16
N ASP A 293 -12.38 -4.03 22.22
CA ASP A 293 -11.91 -2.65 22.06
C ASP A 293 -12.92 -1.77 21.30
N TYR A 294 -13.98 -2.33 20.71
CA TYR A 294 -14.89 -1.64 19.78
C TYR A 294 -15.37 -0.28 20.30
N ALA A 295 -15.98 -0.23 21.49
CA ALA A 295 -16.56 1.01 22.01
C ALA A 295 -15.48 2.09 22.24
N ALA A 296 -14.32 1.70 22.77
CA ALA A 296 -13.21 2.62 22.99
C ALA A 296 -12.59 3.13 21.68
N LEU A 297 -12.40 2.23 20.70
CA LEU A 297 -11.86 2.60 19.39
C LEU A 297 -12.81 3.52 18.61
N MET A 298 -14.12 3.27 18.66
CA MET A 298 -15.10 4.16 18.02
C MET A 298 -15.05 5.57 18.62
N GLY A 299 -14.96 5.69 19.95
CA GLY A 299 -14.80 6.98 20.62
C GLY A 299 -13.49 7.68 20.23
N ARG A 300 -12.38 6.94 20.12
CA ARG A 300 -11.10 7.49 19.65
C ARG A 300 -11.15 7.94 18.20
N CYS A 301 -11.76 7.17 17.31
CA CYS A 301 -11.96 7.54 15.90
C CYS A 301 -12.79 8.81 15.78
N ASP A 302 -13.93 8.89 16.47
CA ASP A 302 -14.80 10.07 16.41
C ASP A 302 -14.07 11.33 16.92
N ALA A 303 -13.28 11.21 18.00
CA ALA A 303 -12.47 12.31 18.53
C ALA A 303 -11.32 12.73 17.60
N PHE A 304 -10.58 11.75 17.06
CA PHE A 304 -9.48 11.99 16.13
C PHE A 304 -9.98 12.64 14.84
N ASP A 305 -11.06 12.12 14.27
CA ASP A 305 -11.68 12.65 13.06
C ASP A 305 -12.12 14.10 13.26
N ALA A 306 -12.77 14.41 14.39
CA ALA A 306 -13.19 15.77 14.69
C ALA A 306 -12.00 16.72 14.82
N GLU A 307 -10.94 16.32 15.51
CA GLU A 307 -9.76 17.14 15.75
C GLU A 307 -8.95 17.38 14.47
N LEU A 308 -8.56 16.33 13.75
CA LEU A 308 -7.78 16.46 12.52
C LEU A 308 -8.53 17.26 11.46
N THR A 309 -9.83 17.05 11.35
CA THR A 309 -10.67 17.80 10.43
C THR A 309 -10.75 19.29 10.80
N ALA A 310 -10.81 19.62 12.09
CA ALA A 310 -10.79 21.01 12.55
C ALA A 310 -9.45 21.69 12.25
N ASP A 311 -8.34 21.00 12.47
CA ASP A 311 -7.00 21.51 12.17
C ASP A 311 -6.78 21.70 10.67
N LEU A 312 -7.19 20.74 9.84
CA LEU A 312 -7.14 20.89 8.37
C LEU A 312 -7.97 22.10 7.93
N ARG A 313 -9.19 22.26 8.48
CA ARG A 313 -10.02 23.43 8.17
C ARG A 313 -9.35 24.73 8.60
N ALA A 314 -8.71 24.77 9.77
CA ALA A 314 -7.97 25.94 10.21
C ALA A 314 -6.82 26.27 9.25
N ALA A 315 -6.04 25.25 8.85
CA ALA A 315 -4.87 25.42 8.00
C ALA A 315 -5.21 25.80 6.53
N GLY A 316 -6.26 25.23 5.95
CA GLY A 316 -6.57 25.35 4.51
C GLY A 316 -8.06 25.40 4.14
N GLY A 317 -8.97 25.47 5.11
CA GLY A 317 -10.41 25.67 4.86
C GLY A 317 -11.15 24.37 4.54
N ASP A 318 -12.44 24.47 4.22
CA ASP A 318 -13.30 23.30 4.01
C ASP A 318 -12.85 22.43 2.82
N ALA A 319 -12.35 23.05 1.75
CA ALA A 319 -11.80 22.33 0.60
C ALA A 319 -10.60 21.46 1.01
N TYR A 320 -9.69 22.02 1.82
CA TYR A 320 -8.53 21.29 2.31
C TYR A 320 -8.92 20.19 3.30
N ALA A 321 -9.84 20.48 4.21
CA ALA A 321 -10.36 19.49 5.15
C ALA A 321 -11.01 18.29 4.45
N ARG A 322 -11.79 18.52 3.38
CA ARG A 322 -12.35 17.44 2.55
C ARG A 322 -11.27 16.62 1.85
N LEU A 323 -10.30 17.29 1.21
CA LEU A 323 -9.21 16.59 0.52
C LEU A 323 -8.36 15.76 1.49
N GLY A 324 -8.01 16.33 2.65
CA GLY A 324 -7.26 15.64 3.69
C GLY A 324 -8.02 14.42 4.25
N ALA A 325 -9.32 14.55 4.52
CA ALA A 325 -10.15 13.42 4.96
C ALA A 325 -10.20 12.28 3.93
N LEU A 326 -10.29 12.60 2.63
CA LEU A 326 -10.28 11.60 1.56
C LEU A 326 -8.91 10.94 1.38
N ALA A 327 -7.82 11.71 1.46
CA ALA A 327 -6.46 11.24 1.27
C ALA A 327 -5.96 10.35 2.44
N TYR A 328 -6.43 10.63 3.66
CA TYR A 328 -5.89 10.05 4.89
C TYR A 328 -5.76 8.52 4.89
N ARG A 329 -6.89 7.81 4.73
CA ARG A 329 -6.91 6.33 4.72
C ARG A 329 -6.25 5.77 3.47
N GLN A 330 -6.36 6.44 2.33
CA GLN A 330 -5.77 5.98 1.07
C GLN A 330 -4.25 5.85 1.18
N CYS A 331 -3.59 6.83 1.79
CA CYS A 331 -2.14 6.82 1.96
C CYS A 331 -1.67 5.61 2.78
N PHE A 332 -2.30 5.33 3.92
CA PHE A 332 -1.95 4.16 4.74
C PHE A 332 -2.28 2.85 4.04
N ALA A 333 -3.45 2.77 3.39
CA ALA A 333 -3.88 1.59 2.65
C ALA A 333 -3.05 1.28 1.41
N ALA A 334 -2.14 2.17 1.01
CA ALA A 334 -1.19 1.95 -0.07
C ALA A 334 0.15 1.37 0.41
N GLY A 335 0.24 0.93 1.67
CA GLY A 335 1.38 0.19 2.20
C GLY A 335 1.00 -0.77 3.31
N LYS A 336 1.98 -1.52 3.81
CA LYS A 336 1.75 -2.54 4.85
C LYS A 336 2.78 -2.50 5.95
N PHE A 337 2.32 -2.64 7.20
CA PHE A 337 3.17 -2.77 8.38
C PHE A 337 3.49 -4.23 8.68
N VAL A 338 4.77 -4.52 8.84
CA VAL A 338 5.29 -5.82 9.29
C VAL A 338 6.21 -5.63 10.50
N ALA A 339 6.44 -6.69 11.26
CA ALA A 339 7.41 -6.64 12.36
C ALA A 339 8.77 -7.16 11.90
N ASP A 340 9.83 -6.46 12.29
CA ASP A 340 11.19 -6.98 12.21
C ASP A 340 11.50 -8.00 13.33
N GLU A 341 12.75 -8.50 13.39
CA GLU A 341 13.14 -9.48 14.40
C GLU A 341 13.10 -8.97 15.84
N ASN A 342 13.15 -7.65 16.04
CA ASN A 342 13.07 -7.01 17.35
C ASN A 342 11.62 -6.58 17.66
N GLY A 343 10.65 -6.98 16.84
CA GLY A 343 9.25 -6.61 16.98
C GLY A 343 8.96 -5.14 16.66
N GLN A 344 9.87 -4.43 15.98
CA GLN A 344 9.68 -3.03 15.59
C GLN A 344 8.96 -2.93 14.24
N PRO A 345 8.18 -1.85 14.01
CA PRO A 345 7.40 -1.69 12.80
C PRO A 345 8.29 -1.31 11.62
N LEU A 346 8.19 -2.08 10.53
CA LEU A 346 8.63 -1.71 9.20
C LEU A 346 7.40 -1.44 8.33
N GLN A 347 7.46 -0.42 7.48
CA GLN A 347 6.40 -0.12 6.52
C GLN A 347 6.94 -0.25 5.10
N PHE A 348 6.15 -0.89 4.24
CA PHE A 348 6.45 -1.02 2.82
C PHE A 348 5.29 -0.50 1.99
N CYS A 349 5.48 0.62 1.28
CA CYS A 349 4.52 1.16 0.34
C CYS A 349 4.58 0.44 -1.02
N LYS A 350 3.44 0.37 -1.72
CA LYS A 350 3.32 -0.17 -3.08
C LYS A 350 3.11 0.95 -4.10
N GLU A 351 3.78 0.83 -5.23
CA GLU A 351 3.58 1.70 -6.39
C GLU A 351 2.39 1.24 -7.27
N ASN A 352 1.17 1.58 -6.83
CA ASN A 352 -0.09 1.13 -7.44
C ASN A 352 -0.36 1.70 -8.85
N HIS A 353 -0.67 0.82 -9.83
CA HIS A 353 -0.94 1.15 -11.24
C HIS A 353 0.20 1.93 -11.93
N SER A 354 1.44 1.58 -11.58
CA SER A 354 2.70 2.02 -12.18
C SER A 354 3.51 0.80 -12.62
N ASN A 355 4.59 0.45 -11.91
CA ASN A 355 5.42 -0.74 -12.16
C ASN A 355 5.36 -1.77 -11.01
N GLY A 356 4.60 -1.49 -9.94
CA GLY A 356 4.43 -2.36 -8.77
C GLY A 356 5.63 -2.42 -7.84
N CYS A 357 6.58 -1.48 -7.91
CA CYS A 357 7.73 -1.43 -7.01
C CYS A 357 7.33 -1.27 -5.54
N ILE A 358 8.19 -1.77 -4.65
CA ILE A 358 8.00 -1.76 -3.19
C ILE A 358 9.05 -0.87 -2.53
N GLY A 359 8.61 0.00 -1.62
CA GLY A 359 9.51 0.91 -0.91
C GLY A 359 10.26 1.86 -1.85
N THR A 360 9.61 2.32 -2.91
CA THR A 360 10.18 3.27 -3.88
C THR A 360 10.38 4.65 -3.25
N SER A 361 11.57 5.24 -3.37
CA SER A 361 11.98 6.43 -2.64
C SER A 361 11.31 7.71 -3.10
N ASP A 362 11.23 7.92 -4.40
CA ASP A 362 10.49 9.03 -4.99
C ASP A 362 8.96 8.90 -4.82
N VAL A 363 8.47 7.76 -4.33
CA VAL A 363 7.07 7.51 -3.97
C VAL A 363 6.82 7.69 -2.48
N PHE A 364 7.70 7.18 -1.61
CA PHE A 364 7.58 7.44 -0.19
C PHE A 364 7.94 8.88 0.18
N TYR A 365 8.69 9.60 -0.67
CA TYR A 365 9.00 11.02 -0.47
C TYR A 365 7.75 11.92 -0.44
N PRO A 366 6.83 11.86 -1.43
CA PRO A 366 5.54 12.52 -1.32
C PRO A 366 4.56 11.84 -0.34
N MET A 367 4.75 10.57 0.02
CA MET A 367 4.01 9.94 1.12
C MET A 367 4.39 10.53 2.49
N ALA A 368 5.67 10.88 2.66
CA ALA A 368 6.29 11.21 3.93
C ALA A 368 5.63 12.34 4.72
N PRO A 369 5.04 13.40 4.14
CA PRO A 369 4.42 14.46 4.93
C PRO A 369 3.33 13.97 5.89
N GLN A 370 2.54 12.98 5.49
CA GLN A 370 1.56 12.36 6.39
C GLN A 370 2.25 11.60 7.53
N PHE A 371 3.32 10.84 7.24
CA PHE A 371 4.05 10.06 8.25
C PHE A 371 4.85 10.97 9.20
N LEU A 372 5.46 12.03 8.69
CA LEU A 372 6.15 13.06 9.47
C LEU A 372 5.19 13.77 10.41
N LEU A 373 3.97 14.12 9.94
CA LEU A 373 2.97 14.78 10.77
C LEU A 373 2.63 13.97 12.04
N PHE A 374 2.51 12.65 11.90
CA PHE A 374 2.01 11.78 12.97
C PHE A 374 3.09 11.10 13.82
N GLY A 375 4.37 11.37 13.59
CA GLY A 375 5.42 11.18 14.59
C GLY A 375 6.60 10.28 14.19
N PRO A 376 7.62 10.20 15.07
CA PRO A 376 8.90 9.56 14.76
C PRO A 376 8.82 8.10 14.35
N THR A 377 8.01 7.28 15.03
CA THR A 377 7.84 5.86 14.67
C THR A 377 7.41 5.69 13.22
N LEU A 378 6.37 6.42 12.80
CA LEU A 378 5.86 6.33 11.43
C LEU A 378 6.90 6.84 10.44
N ALA A 379 7.47 8.02 10.66
CA ALA A 379 8.48 8.59 9.77
C ALA A 379 9.70 7.68 9.56
N LYS A 380 10.11 6.92 10.59
CA LYS A 380 11.25 6.00 10.51
C LYS A 380 10.88 4.65 9.89
N SER A 381 9.64 4.20 10.07
CA SER A 381 9.21 2.83 9.70
C SER A 381 9.43 2.45 8.23
N PHE A 382 9.31 3.39 7.28
CA PHE A 382 9.59 3.13 5.87
C PHE A 382 11.04 3.43 5.46
N LEU A 383 11.74 4.30 6.21
CA LEU A 383 13.16 4.61 5.95
C LEU A 383 14.08 3.49 6.42
N VAL A 384 13.80 2.87 7.57
CA VAL A 384 14.64 1.78 8.12
C VAL A 384 14.87 0.64 7.11
N PRO A 385 13.84 0.00 6.52
CA PRO A 385 14.08 -1.11 5.60
C PRO A 385 14.84 -0.68 4.35
N PHE A 386 14.60 0.56 3.88
CA PHE A 386 15.28 1.15 2.74
C PHE A 386 16.76 1.43 3.02
N MET A 387 17.04 2.06 4.16
CA MET A 387 18.39 2.44 4.57
C MET A 387 19.22 1.23 4.97
N ASN A 388 18.62 0.21 5.55
CA ASN A 388 19.27 -1.08 5.80
C ASN A 388 19.78 -1.72 4.49
N TYR A 389 19.01 -1.65 3.41
CA TYR A 389 19.45 -2.10 2.09
C TYR A 389 20.53 -1.18 1.50
N ALA A 390 20.27 0.13 1.48
CA ALA A 390 21.18 1.13 0.91
C ALA A 390 22.55 1.19 1.61
N ALA A 391 22.61 0.83 2.90
CA ALA A 391 23.84 0.76 3.68
C ALA A 391 24.57 -0.60 3.61
N SER A 392 23.98 -1.60 2.96
CA SER A 392 24.56 -2.93 2.82
C SER A 392 25.58 -3.02 1.69
N ASP A 393 26.40 -4.07 1.71
CA ASP A 393 27.41 -4.36 0.66
C ASP A 393 26.79 -4.67 -0.73
N ARG A 394 25.47 -4.83 -0.80
CA ARG A 394 24.74 -5.03 -2.07
C ARG A 394 24.70 -3.75 -2.89
N TRP A 395 24.51 -2.60 -2.25
CA TRP A 395 24.39 -1.33 -2.94
C TRP A 395 25.74 -0.60 -3.02
N LYS A 396 26.36 -0.66 -4.20
CA LYS A 396 27.76 -0.23 -4.39
C LYS A 396 27.91 1.18 -4.96
N PHE A 397 26.81 1.78 -5.40
CA PHE A 397 26.81 3.07 -6.10
C PHE A 397 27.00 4.26 -5.15
N PRO A 398 27.46 5.43 -5.67
CA PRO A 398 27.68 6.60 -4.84
C PRO A 398 26.41 7.41 -4.50
N PHE A 399 25.24 6.98 -4.98
CA PHE A 399 23.94 7.61 -4.80
C PHE A 399 22.95 6.65 -4.13
N ALA A 400 21.76 7.13 -3.73
CA ALA A 400 20.73 6.30 -3.10
C ALA A 400 20.04 5.36 -4.12
N PRO A 401 19.61 4.15 -3.72
CA PRO A 401 18.79 3.29 -4.57
C PRO A 401 17.42 3.91 -4.85
N HIS A 402 16.68 3.32 -5.79
CA HIS A 402 15.32 3.73 -6.16
C HIS A 402 14.26 2.98 -5.34
N ASP A 403 14.34 1.65 -5.27
CA ASP A 403 13.33 0.79 -4.65
C ASP A 403 13.96 -0.43 -3.96
N LEU A 404 13.11 -1.25 -3.34
CA LEU A 404 13.50 -2.50 -2.70
C LEU A 404 13.03 -3.75 -3.47
N GLY A 405 12.47 -3.62 -4.67
CA GLY A 405 12.02 -4.73 -5.50
C GLY A 405 10.62 -4.52 -6.05
N THR A 406 9.83 -5.59 -6.09
CA THR A 406 8.45 -5.59 -6.60
C THR A 406 7.51 -6.09 -5.52
N TYR A 407 6.45 -5.37 -5.20
CA TYR A 407 5.54 -5.72 -4.10
C TYR A 407 4.88 -7.11 -4.32
N PRO A 408 4.87 -8.00 -3.31
CA PRO A 408 5.25 -7.82 -1.89
C PRO A 408 6.70 -8.26 -1.56
N HIS A 409 7.60 -8.31 -2.53
CA HIS A 409 8.98 -8.77 -2.39
C HIS A 409 9.99 -7.62 -2.34
N ALA A 410 10.39 -7.24 -1.12
CA ALA A 410 11.46 -6.29 -0.84
C ALA A 410 12.84 -6.99 -0.83
N ASN A 411 13.30 -7.44 -2.00
CA ASN A 411 14.49 -8.29 -2.17
C ASN A 411 15.71 -7.61 -2.81
N GLY A 412 15.66 -6.29 -3.07
CA GLY A 412 16.70 -5.52 -3.75
C GLY A 412 16.14 -4.78 -4.95
N GLN A 413 16.84 -3.75 -5.41
CA GLN A 413 16.33 -2.83 -6.41
C GLN A 413 16.01 -3.51 -7.74
N ARG A 414 14.84 -3.19 -8.31
CA ARG A 414 14.41 -3.64 -9.63
C ARG A 414 14.53 -2.57 -10.72
N TYR A 415 14.32 -1.30 -10.37
CA TYR A 415 14.33 -0.21 -11.37
C TYR A 415 15.71 0.02 -11.98
N GLY A 416 15.73 0.51 -13.23
CA GLY A 416 16.94 0.81 -13.97
C GLY A 416 17.89 -0.39 -14.11
N GLY A 417 19.19 -0.14 -13.97
CA GLY A 417 20.24 -1.16 -13.97
C GLY A 417 20.28 -2.09 -12.75
N GLY A 418 19.32 -1.97 -11.83
CA GLY A 418 19.30 -2.70 -10.55
C GLY A 418 20.61 -2.53 -9.78
N GLU A 419 21.10 -3.62 -9.19
CA GLU A 419 22.40 -3.67 -8.48
C GLU A 419 23.61 -3.78 -9.42
N ARG A 420 23.42 -3.71 -10.75
CA ARG A 420 24.44 -4.09 -11.74
C ARG A 420 25.06 -2.91 -12.48
N THR A 421 24.25 -1.92 -12.89
CA THR A 421 24.71 -0.79 -13.69
C THR A 421 24.09 0.53 -13.22
N GLU A 422 24.74 1.65 -13.59
CA GLU A 422 24.23 3.01 -13.36
C GLU A 422 23.18 3.45 -14.40
N GLU A 423 22.84 2.58 -15.34
CA GLU A 423 21.91 2.89 -16.43
C GLU A 423 20.49 3.10 -15.90
N ASN A 424 19.82 4.16 -16.36
CA ASN A 424 18.43 4.49 -16.01
C ASN A 424 18.15 4.59 -14.49
N GLN A 425 19.15 5.04 -13.73
CA GLN A 425 19.00 5.36 -12.30
C GLN A 425 18.52 6.81 -12.09
N MET A 426 18.05 7.13 -10.88
CA MET A 426 17.62 8.49 -10.47
C MET A 426 18.49 9.09 -9.36
N PRO A 427 19.82 9.20 -9.55
CA PRO A 427 20.76 9.39 -8.46
C PRO A 427 20.63 10.73 -7.70
N VAL A 428 20.30 11.84 -8.36
CA VAL A 428 20.10 13.14 -7.70
C VAL A 428 18.76 13.21 -6.98
N GLU A 429 17.72 12.67 -7.60
CA GLU A 429 16.36 12.61 -7.05
C GLU A 429 16.36 11.85 -5.72
N GLU A 430 16.87 10.62 -5.73
CA GLU A 430 16.82 9.76 -4.54
C GLU A 430 17.75 10.23 -3.43
N SER A 431 18.98 10.62 -3.77
CA SER A 431 19.91 11.18 -2.78
C SER A 431 19.33 12.44 -2.12
N GLY A 432 18.63 13.28 -2.89
CA GLY A 432 17.95 14.46 -2.39
C GLY A 432 16.78 14.13 -1.47
N ASN A 433 15.94 13.16 -1.85
CA ASN A 433 14.81 12.67 -1.06
C ASN A 433 15.26 12.28 0.34
N LEU A 434 16.26 11.39 0.44
CA LEU A 434 16.69 10.85 1.72
C LEU A 434 17.30 11.93 2.63
N LEU A 435 18.16 12.81 2.11
CA LEU A 435 18.77 13.87 2.92
C LEU A 435 17.73 14.84 3.51
N LEU A 436 16.70 15.18 2.73
CA LEU A 436 15.59 16.01 3.17
C LEU A 436 14.76 15.33 4.27
N LEU A 437 14.42 14.06 4.08
CA LEU A 437 13.63 13.29 5.05
C LEU A 437 14.38 13.07 6.37
N PHE A 438 15.69 12.78 6.32
CA PHE A 438 16.50 12.67 7.54
C PHE A 438 16.59 13.98 8.32
N ALA A 439 16.74 15.12 7.63
CA ALA A 439 16.72 16.42 8.28
C ALA A 439 15.34 16.76 8.86
N ALA A 440 14.25 16.35 8.20
CA ALA A 440 12.89 16.53 8.70
C ALA A 440 12.66 15.73 10.01
N ILE A 441 13.15 14.49 10.07
CA ILE A 441 13.12 13.68 11.30
C ILE A 441 13.98 14.34 12.38
N ALA A 442 15.18 14.81 12.05
CA ALA A 442 16.03 15.48 13.03
C ALA A 442 15.40 16.78 13.57
N ARG A 443 14.68 17.55 12.73
CA ARG A 443 13.88 18.71 13.16
C ARG A 443 12.75 18.28 14.10
N MET A 444 12.03 17.22 13.75
CA MET A 444 10.92 16.70 14.55
C MET A 444 11.36 16.18 15.92
N GLU A 445 12.51 15.50 16.00
CA GLU A 445 13.05 14.95 17.26
C GLU A 445 13.91 15.94 18.04
N GLY A 446 14.39 17.01 17.40
CA GLY A 446 15.34 17.97 17.98
C GLY A 446 16.78 17.47 18.04
N HIS A 447 17.10 16.30 17.47
CA HIS A 447 18.46 15.75 17.37
C HIS A 447 18.61 14.83 16.15
N ALA A 448 19.85 14.60 15.69
CA ALA A 448 20.14 13.79 14.50
C ALA A 448 20.53 12.33 14.83
N GLY A 449 20.02 11.77 15.92
CA GLY A 449 20.42 10.44 16.41
C GLY A 449 20.05 9.32 15.43
N PHE A 450 18.89 9.44 14.77
CA PHE A 450 18.48 8.48 13.74
C PHE A 450 19.42 8.43 12.53
N ALA A 451 20.18 9.51 12.27
CA ALA A 451 21.13 9.59 11.16
C ALA A 451 22.46 8.86 11.45
N GLU A 452 22.75 8.54 12.72
CA GLU A 452 24.04 7.96 13.13
C GLU A 452 24.40 6.65 12.44
N PRO A 453 23.50 5.63 12.39
CA PRO A 453 23.84 4.34 11.79
C PRO A 453 24.10 4.43 10.29
N TYR A 454 23.55 5.46 9.62
CA TYR A 454 23.59 5.63 8.17
C TYR A 454 24.48 6.80 7.73
N TRP A 455 25.23 7.40 8.66
CA TRP A 455 26.02 8.60 8.39
C TRP A 455 26.99 8.46 7.19
N PRO A 456 27.68 7.31 6.98
CA PRO A 456 28.53 7.14 5.80
C PRO A 456 27.77 7.29 4.47
N GLN A 457 26.55 6.76 4.38
CA GLN A 457 25.70 6.87 3.19
C GLN A 457 25.24 8.32 2.99
N LEU A 458 24.80 9.00 4.05
CA LEU A 458 24.37 10.40 3.97
C LEU A 458 25.50 11.33 3.52
N VAL A 459 26.74 11.11 4.02
CA VAL A 459 27.92 11.85 3.54
C VAL A 459 28.18 11.58 2.06
N LYS A 460 28.12 10.31 1.64
CA LYS A 460 28.35 9.92 0.23
C LYS A 460 27.36 10.60 -0.71
N TRP A 461 26.08 10.60 -0.34
CA TRP A 461 25.01 11.23 -1.11
C TRP A 461 25.13 12.76 -1.13
N ALA A 462 25.51 13.37 -0.02
CA ALA A 462 25.76 14.82 0.02
C ALA A 462 26.94 15.22 -0.86
N GLU A 463 28.04 14.44 -0.91
CA GLU A 463 29.14 14.68 -1.85
C GLU A 463 28.67 14.48 -3.31
N TYR A 464 27.89 13.44 -3.61
CA TYR A 464 27.34 13.23 -4.94
C TYR A 464 26.49 14.43 -5.40
N LEU A 465 25.59 14.94 -4.55
CA LEU A 465 24.77 16.12 -4.86
C LEU A 465 25.60 17.40 -4.98
N LYS A 466 26.70 17.53 -4.24
CA LYS A 466 27.62 18.66 -4.38
C LYS A 466 28.34 18.65 -5.73
N GLU A 467 28.64 17.48 -6.27
CA GLU A 467 29.26 17.34 -7.59
C GLU A 467 28.26 17.49 -8.74
N LYS A 468 27.09 16.85 -8.62
CA LYS A 468 26.15 16.62 -9.73
C LYS A 468 24.79 17.33 -9.60
N GLY A 469 24.51 17.93 -8.44
CA GLY A 469 23.16 18.39 -8.10
C GLY A 469 22.78 19.77 -8.61
N LEU A 470 23.73 20.68 -8.86
CA LEU A 470 23.40 22.05 -9.30
C LEU A 470 22.83 22.10 -10.72
N ASP A 471 23.47 21.40 -11.65
CA ASP A 471 23.01 21.31 -13.03
C ASP A 471 22.95 19.82 -13.39
N PRO A 472 21.84 19.13 -13.04
CA PRO A 472 21.74 17.69 -13.21
C PRO A 472 21.91 17.31 -14.69
N GLU A 473 22.77 16.33 -14.95
CA GLU A 473 22.90 15.73 -16.28
C GLU A 473 21.62 14.96 -16.67
N ASN A 474 21.66 14.21 -17.77
CA ASN A 474 20.49 13.49 -18.26
C ASN A 474 20.10 12.29 -17.38
N GLN A 475 19.18 12.50 -16.45
CA GLN A 475 18.55 11.46 -15.62
C GLN A 475 17.02 11.63 -15.58
N LEU A 476 16.33 10.61 -15.07
CA LEU A 476 14.92 10.72 -14.69
C LEU A 476 14.80 11.41 -13.33
N CYS A 477 13.67 12.06 -13.09
CA CYS A 477 13.20 12.44 -11.76
C CYS A 477 11.89 11.70 -11.48
N THR A 478 11.27 11.94 -10.32
CA THR A 478 9.99 11.31 -9.93
C THR A 478 8.84 11.49 -10.94
N ASP A 479 8.95 12.47 -11.83
CA ASP A 479 8.03 12.70 -12.93
C ASP A 479 8.48 11.92 -14.19
N ASP A 480 8.91 10.66 -14.01
CA ASP A 480 9.54 9.83 -15.05
C ASP A 480 8.61 9.52 -16.24
N PHE A 481 7.31 9.48 -16.00
CA PHE A 481 6.25 9.43 -17.00
C PHE A 481 6.26 10.63 -17.98
N ALA A 482 6.96 11.72 -17.64
CA ALA A 482 7.20 12.86 -18.52
C ALA A 482 8.54 12.77 -19.29
N GLY A 483 9.29 11.67 -19.09
CA GLY A 483 10.56 11.37 -19.75
C GLY A 483 11.79 12.06 -19.13
N HIS A 484 12.97 11.64 -19.59
CA HIS A 484 14.26 12.20 -19.17
C HIS A 484 14.34 13.71 -19.43
N LEU A 485 14.96 14.44 -18.50
CA LEU A 485 15.17 15.87 -18.61
C LEU A 485 16.52 16.27 -17.97
N ALA A 486 17.52 16.48 -18.82
CA ALA A 486 18.76 17.15 -18.42
C ALA A 486 18.47 18.60 -17.99
N HIS A 487 19.36 19.15 -17.17
CA HIS A 487 19.34 20.53 -16.71
C HIS A 487 18.07 20.93 -15.93
N ASN A 488 17.39 19.96 -15.33
CA ASN A 488 16.12 20.16 -14.63
C ASN A 488 16.25 21.11 -13.44
N VAL A 489 15.58 22.25 -13.52
CA VAL A 489 15.67 23.36 -12.56
C VAL A 489 15.01 23.01 -11.23
N ASN A 490 13.88 22.28 -11.23
CA ASN A 490 13.21 21.87 -9.99
C ASN A 490 13.97 20.75 -9.26
N LEU A 491 14.59 19.83 -10.00
CA LEU A 491 15.47 18.81 -9.43
C LEU A 491 16.74 19.45 -8.83
N SER A 492 17.29 20.47 -9.49
CA SER A 492 18.37 21.28 -8.93
C SER A 492 17.97 21.95 -7.61
N ALA A 493 16.77 22.51 -7.52
CA ALA A 493 16.25 23.09 -6.27
C ALA A 493 16.16 22.06 -5.14
N LYS A 494 15.74 20.81 -5.44
CA LYS A 494 15.80 19.68 -4.48
C LYS A 494 17.22 19.44 -3.99
N ALA A 495 18.19 19.31 -4.89
CA ALA A 495 19.58 19.04 -4.54
C ALA A 495 20.17 20.16 -3.65
N ILE A 496 19.85 21.41 -3.96
CA ILE A 496 20.27 22.59 -3.17
C ILE A 496 19.66 22.54 -1.76
N CYS A 497 18.36 22.28 -1.64
CA CYS A 497 17.70 22.13 -0.35
C CYS A 497 18.28 20.94 0.44
N ALA A 498 18.57 19.82 -0.23
CA ALA A 498 19.18 18.65 0.37
C ALA A 498 20.60 18.92 0.92
N LEU A 499 21.42 19.72 0.23
CA LEU A 499 22.72 20.15 0.75
C LEU A 499 22.58 21.06 1.98
N GLY A 500 21.57 21.94 2.00
CA GLY A 500 21.23 22.73 3.19
C GLY A 500 20.73 21.87 4.35
N ALA A 501 19.90 20.88 4.05
CA ALA A 501 19.40 19.89 5.01
C ALA A 501 20.54 19.05 5.62
N PHE A 502 21.50 18.63 4.80
CA PHE A 502 22.69 17.94 5.28
C PHE A 502 23.56 18.84 6.17
N ALA A 503 23.65 20.15 5.88
CA ALA A 503 24.31 21.09 6.77
C ALA A 503 23.62 21.18 8.15
N LYS A 504 22.27 21.18 8.20
CA LYS A 504 21.49 21.13 9.45
C LYS A 504 21.74 19.82 10.21
N LEU A 505 21.81 18.68 9.51
CA LEU A 505 22.16 17.40 10.12
C LEU A 505 23.57 17.42 10.74
N CYS A 506 24.56 18.01 10.04
CA CYS A 506 25.91 18.19 10.57
C CYS A 506 25.89 19.07 11.84
N GLU A 507 25.14 20.18 11.82
CA GLU A 507 24.99 21.07 12.97
C GLU A 507 24.37 20.36 14.18
N ALA A 508 23.29 19.61 13.98
CA ALA A 508 22.62 18.81 15.01
C ALA A 508 23.52 17.72 15.62
N ARG A 509 24.57 17.29 14.88
CA ARG A 509 25.61 16.35 15.35
C ARG A 509 26.83 17.05 15.97
N GLY A 510 26.88 18.37 15.95
CA GLY A 510 28.03 19.15 16.41
C GLY A 510 29.21 19.24 15.41
N ASP A 511 29.05 18.75 14.18
CA ASP A 511 30.06 18.86 13.11
C ASP A 511 30.00 20.23 12.43
N ARG A 512 30.48 21.25 13.15
CA ARG A 512 30.37 22.67 12.75
C ARG A 512 31.10 22.98 11.46
N ASP A 513 32.24 22.34 11.21
CA ASP A 513 33.06 22.61 10.03
C ASP A 513 32.38 22.08 8.76
N ARG A 514 31.87 20.84 8.79
CA ARG A 514 31.10 20.27 7.68
C ARG A 514 29.79 21.03 7.47
N ALA A 515 29.09 21.39 8.54
CA ALA A 515 27.89 22.22 8.48
C ALA A 515 28.17 23.56 7.76
N ALA A 516 29.24 24.25 8.15
CA ALA A 516 29.62 25.52 7.54
C ALA A 516 30.01 25.36 6.06
N ALA A 517 30.73 24.29 5.71
CA ALA A 517 31.13 24.00 4.33
C ALA A 517 29.92 23.76 3.42
N TYR A 518 29.04 22.81 3.78
CA TYR A 518 27.85 22.49 2.98
C TYR A 518 26.84 23.63 2.96
N GLY A 519 26.68 24.36 4.07
CA GLY A 519 25.84 25.56 4.11
C GLY A 519 26.33 26.67 3.18
N ARG A 520 27.65 26.87 3.04
CA ARG A 520 28.21 27.79 2.05
C ARG A 520 27.94 27.32 0.62
N THR A 521 28.14 26.04 0.34
CA THR A 521 27.86 25.45 -0.99
C THR A 521 26.39 25.63 -1.37
N ALA A 522 25.45 25.28 -0.48
CA ALA A 522 24.02 25.40 -0.73
C ALA A 522 23.62 26.85 -1.04
N ARG A 523 24.11 27.84 -0.28
CA ARG A 523 23.86 29.27 -0.56
C ARG A 523 24.46 29.73 -1.88
N ALA A 524 25.69 29.30 -2.20
CA ALA A 524 26.32 29.63 -3.47
C ALA A 524 25.53 29.06 -4.66
N PHE A 525 25.07 27.81 -4.53
CA PHE A 525 24.24 27.14 -5.54
C PHE A 525 22.88 27.82 -5.69
N ALA A 526 22.18 28.15 -4.60
CA ALA A 526 20.90 28.87 -4.64
C ALA A 526 21.05 30.23 -5.35
N ALA A 527 22.10 30.99 -5.03
CA ALA A 527 22.36 32.26 -5.69
C ALA A 527 22.65 32.09 -7.20
N ARG A 528 23.33 31.01 -7.60
CA ARG A 528 23.56 30.67 -9.02
C ARG A 528 22.26 30.28 -9.71
N TRP A 529 21.49 29.39 -9.08
CA TRP A 529 20.18 28.93 -9.54
C TRP A 529 19.25 30.10 -9.84
N VAL A 530 19.13 31.07 -8.93
CA VAL A 530 18.26 32.25 -9.12
C VAL A 530 18.70 33.07 -10.33
N ARG A 531 20.00 33.19 -10.62
CA ARG A 531 20.47 33.93 -11.79
C ARG A 531 20.30 33.15 -13.10
N GLU A 532 20.55 31.84 -13.07
CA GLU A 532 20.62 31.01 -14.28
C GLU A 532 19.25 30.48 -14.72
N ALA A 533 18.34 30.22 -13.78
CA ALA A 533 17.01 29.72 -14.07
C ALA A 533 15.98 30.82 -14.38
N GLU A 534 16.31 32.09 -14.16
CA GLU A 534 15.40 33.23 -14.35
C GLU A 534 14.91 33.35 -15.81
N ALA A 535 13.59 33.51 -15.98
CA ALA A 535 12.91 33.69 -17.26
C ALA A 535 11.94 34.89 -17.23
N GLY A 536 12.23 35.92 -16.43
CA GLY A 536 11.47 37.17 -16.38
C GLY A 536 10.41 37.14 -15.29
N ASP A 537 9.24 36.58 -15.60
CA ASP A 537 8.11 36.47 -14.65
C ASP A 537 7.99 35.09 -13.99
N HIS A 538 8.89 34.16 -14.28
CA HIS A 538 8.98 32.80 -13.71
C HIS A 538 10.41 32.23 -13.81
N PHE A 539 10.63 31.00 -13.31
CA PHE A 539 11.87 30.25 -13.54
C PHE A 539 11.65 29.05 -14.47
N ARG A 540 12.69 28.73 -15.24
CA ARG A 540 12.66 27.75 -16.33
C ARG A 540 12.31 26.33 -15.87
N LEU A 541 11.87 25.48 -16.81
CA LEU A 541 11.81 24.02 -16.60
C LEU A 541 13.22 23.43 -16.60
N ALA A 542 14.07 23.85 -17.55
CA ALA A 542 15.45 23.42 -17.68
C ALA A 542 16.37 24.62 -17.96
N PHE A 543 17.60 24.63 -17.43
CA PHE A 543 18.51 25.78 -17.53
C PHE A 543 18.77 26.22 -18.97
N ASP A 544 18.87 25.25 -19.89
CA ASP A 544 19.13 25.41 -21.32
C ASP A 544 17.87 25.73 -22.16
N ARG A 545 16.68 25.83 -21.54
CA ARG A 545 15.40 26.04 -22.23
C ARG A 545 14.71 27.34 -21.77
N PRO A 546 14.97 28.48 -22.42
CA PRO A 546 14.52 29.80 -21.94
C PRO A 546 12.99 29.99 -21.96
N ASP A 547 12.27 29.38 -22.90
CA ASP A 547 10.82 29.57 -23.08
C ASP A 547 9.98 28.51 -22.35
N THR A 548 10.44 28.05 -21.17
CA THR A 548 9.82 26.94 -20.44
C THR A 548 9.56 27.26 -18.99
N TRP A 549 8.67 26.51 -18.34
CA TRP A 549 8.36 26.67 -16.92
C TRP A 549 7.92 25.34 -16.32
N SER A 550 7.99 25.23 -14.99
CA SER A 550 7.50 24.08 -14.23
C SER A 550 7.12 24.49 -12.81
N GLN A 551 6.30 23.67 -12.16
CA GLN A 551 6.07 23.79 -10.72
C GLN A 551 7.40 23.61 -9.95
N LYS A 552 7.71 24.55 -9.05
CA LYS A 552 8.90 24.50 -8.19
C LYS A 552 8.60 23.91 -6.81
N TYR A 553 7.88 22.80 -6.79
CA TYR A 553 7.38 22.16 -5.57
C TYR A 553 8.50 21.76 -4.59
N ASN A 554 9.74 21.54 -5.03
CA ASN A 554 10.84 21.18 -4.12
C ASN A 554 11.35 22.34 -3.26
N LEU A 555 11.01 23.59 -3.59
CA LEU A 555 11.35 24.76 -2.77
C LEU A 555 10.65 24.76 -1.41
N VAL A 556 9.61 23.93 -1.21
CA VAL A 556 8.92 23.83 0.08
C VAL A 556 9.85 23.45 1.23
N TRP A 557 10.92 22.72 0.95
CA TRP A 557 11.86 22.26 1.98
C TRP A 557 12.76 23.37 2.52
N ASP A 558 13.01 24.43 1.75
CA ASP A 558 13.74 25.61 2.23
C ASP A 558 13.06 26.22 3.46
N SER A 559 11.73 26.24 3.40
CA SER A 559 10.85 26.73 4.45
C SER A 559 10.63 25.72 5.58
N ILE A 560 10.31 24.46 5.27
CA ILE A 560 10.05 23.41 6.28
C ILE A 560 11.28 23.17 7.16
N LEU A 561 12.49 23.23 6.60
CA LEU A 561 13.74 22.97 7.33
C LEU A 561 14.46 24.26 7.75
N GLU A 562 13.83 25.41 7.52
CA GLU A 562 14.36 26.73 7.91
C GLU A 562 15.82 26.92 7.43
N LEU A 563 16.05 26.63 6.13
CA LEU A 563 17.37 26.66 5.50
C LEU A 563 17.76 28.08 5.08
N GLY A 564 16.78 28.89 4.64
CA GLY A 564 16.97 30.29 4.24
C GLY A 564 17.88 30.45 3.03
N LEU A 565 17.74 29.56 2.05
CA LEU A 565 18.57 29.52 0.84
C LEU A 565 18.00 30.41 -0.27
N PHE A 566 16.68 30.44 -0.44
CA PHE A 566 16.03 31.18 -1.51
C PHE A 566 15.32 32.43 -0.96
N PRO A 567 15.44 33.60 -1.63
CA PRO A 567 14.69 34.77 -1.21
C PRO A 567 13.19 34.59 -1.47
N GLU A 568 12.33 35.16 -0.61
CA GLU A 568 10.87 35.07 -0.73
C GLU A 568 10.33 35.52 -2.10
N SER A 569 11.05 36.42 -2.78
CA SER A 569 10.74 36.87 -4.14
C SER A 569 10.71 35.74 -5.18
N VAL A 570 11.44 34.63 -4.96
CA VAL A 570 11.40 33.45 -5.83
C VAL A 570 10.02 32.80 -5.78
N ALA A 571 9.54 32.47 -4.57
CA ALA A 571 8.23 31.86 -4.37
C ALA A 571 7.09 32.77 -4.83
N ARG A 572 7.19 34.08 -4.55
CA ARG A 572 6.20 35.07 -5.01
C ARG A 572 6.12 35.12 -6.54
N LYS A 573 7.27 35.18 -7.22
CA LYS A 573 7.35 35.24 -8.69
C LYS A 573 6.70 34.01 -9.32
N GLU A 574 7.06 32.82 -8.87
CA GLU A 574 6.46 31.56 -9.33
C GLU A 574 4.95 31.54 -9.10
N MET A 575 4.48 31.92 -7.91
CA MET A 575 3.04 31.94 -7.61
C MET A 575 2.26 32.94 -8.47
N ASP A 576 2.80 34.13 -8.72
CA ASP A 576 2.18 35.12 -9.62
C ASP A 576 2.05 34.61 -11.05
N PHE A 577 2.99 33.77 -11.50
CA PHE A 577 2.91 33.09 -12.78
C PHE A 577 1.90 31.93 -12.76
N TYR A 578 1.89 31.10 -11.72
CA TYR A 578 0.98 29.95 -11.60
C TYR A 578 -0.48 30.36 -11.59
N LEU A 579 -0.83 31.45 -10.90
CA LEU A 579 -2.20 31.95 -10.85
C LEU A 579 -2.74 32.38 -12.22
N LYS A 580 -1.87 32.73 -13.18
CA LYS A 580 -2.25 33.05 -14.57
C LYS A 580 -2.34 31.82 -15.47
N THR A 581 -1.67 30.73 -15.09
CA THR A 581 -1.46 29.54 -15.92
C THR A 581 -2.34 28.36 -15.53
N GLN A 582 -2.93 28.39 -14.33
CA GLN A 582 -3.79 27.35 -13.81
C GLN A 582 -5.04 27.12 -14.68
N ASN A 583 -5.41 25.84 -14.88
CA ASN A 583 -6.57 25.41 -15.65
C ASN A 583 -7.77 25.07 -14.73
N ALA A 584 -8.88 24.64 -15.34
CA ALA A 584 -10.16 24.39 -14.67
C ALA A 584 -10.10 23.37 -13.50
N PHE A 585 -9.18 22.41 -13.54
CA PHE A 585 -9.04 21.33 -12.56
C PHE A 585 -7.68 21.28 -11.86
N GLY A 586 -6.76 22.21 -12.16
CA GLY A 586 -5.46 22.26 -11.49
C GLY A 586 -4.42 23.05 -12.27
N LEU A 587 -3.27 23.24 -11.63
CA LEU A 587 -2.07 23.80 -12.26
C LEU A 587 -1.33 22.69 -13.01
N PRO A 588 -1.02 22.82 -14.31
CA PRO A 588 -0.18 21.85 -15.02
C PRO A 588 1.17 21.64 -14.35
N LEU A 589 1.76 20.46 -14.47
CA LEU A 589 3.08 20.17 -13.91
C LEU A 589 4.16 21.10 -14.50
N ASP A 590 4.11 21.28 -15.81
CA ASP A 590 4.99 22.14 -16.60
C ASP A 590 4.35 22.42 -17.97
N ASN A 591 5.10 23.06 -18.87
CA ASN A 591 4.61 23.41 -20.21
C ASN A 591 4.70 22.31 -21.27
N ARG A 592 5.10 21.08 -20.94
CA ARG A 592 5.17 19.96 -21.90
C ARG A 592 3.79 19.35 -22.17
N ARG A 593 2.91 19.36 -21.16
CA ARG A 593 1.58 18.73 -21.16
C ARG A 593 0.61 19.46 -20.23
N ASP A 594 -0.68 19.24 -20.43
CA ASP A 594 -1.74 19.82 -19.60
C ASP A 594 -2.12 18.96 -18.37
N TYR A 595 -1.44 17.85 -18.12
CA TYR A 595 -1.66 17.04 -16.92
C TYR A 595 -0.90 17.59 -15.70
N THR A 596 -1.22 17.08 -14.52
CA THR A 596 -0.54 17.43 -13.27
C THR A 596 -0.41 16.23 -12.33
N LYS A 597 0.30 16.44 -11.21
CA LYS A 597 0.25 15.57 -10.03
C LYS A 597 -0.41 16.29 -8.85
N LEU A 598 -1.42 15.68 -8.24
CA LEU A 598 -2.21 16.28 -7.16
C LEU A 598 -1.34 16.72 -5.98
N ASP A 599 -0.45 15.83 -5.51
CA ASP A 599 0.48 16.09 -4.43
C ASP A 599 1.41 17.27 -4.72
N TRP A 600 1.98 17.35 -5.94
CA TRP A 600 2.80 18.48 -6.36
C TRP A 600 2.05 19.81 -6.43
N VAL A 601 0.77 19.81 -6.85
CA VAL A 601 -0.07 21.02 -6.79
C VAL A 601 -0.21 21.52 -5.36
N LEU A 602 -0.42 20.62 -4.39
CA LEU A 602 -0.55 20.99 -2.97
C LEU A 602 0.76 21.50 -2.36
N TRP A 603 1.89 20.95 -2.77
CA TRP A 603 3.20 21.44 -2.38
C TRP A 603 3.44 22.85 -2.95
N THR A 604 3.15 23.03 -4.24
CA THR A 604 3.22 24.33 -4.93
C THR A 604 2.32 25.38 -4.28
N ALA A 605 1.08 25.02 -3.93
CA ALA A 605 0.13 25.90 -3.24
C ALA A 605 0.66 26.45 -1.91
N THR A 606 1.63 25.76 -1.29
CA THR A 606 2.16 26.09 0.03
C THR A 606 3.34 27.07 -0.02
N LEU A 607 3.98 27.26 -1.18
CA LEU A 607 5.27 27.96 -1.34
C LEU A 607 5.32 29.36 -0.70
N THR A 608 4.27 30.16 -0.84
CA THR A 608 4.25 31.56 -0.36
C THR A 608 3.77 31.70 1.08
N ARG A 609 3.18 30.64 1.65
CA ARG A 609 2.51 30.65 2.96
C ARG A 609 1.33 31.63 3.08
N ASP A 610 0.93 32.29 1.99
CA ASP A 610 -0.26 33.15 1.97
C ASP A 610 -1.50 32.30 1.75
N ARG A 611 -2.51 32.49 2.61
CA ARG A 611 -3.73 31.68 2.58
C ARG A 611 -4.53 31.86 1.28
N ARG A 612 -4.54 33.06 0.70
CA ARG A 612 -5.27 33.33 -0.55
C ARG A 612 -4.63 32.63 -1.73
N ASP A 613 -3.30 32.59 -1.79
CA ASP A 613 -2.58 31.83 -2.81
C ASP A 613 -2.89 30.33 -2.69
N PHE A 614 -2.83 29.79 -1.47
CA PHE A 614 -3.14 28.39 -1.21
C PHE A 614 -4.57 28.03 -1.64
N ASP A 615 -5.56 28.83 -1.22
CA ASP A 615 -6.96 28.63 -1.56
C ASP A 615 -7.19 28.74 -3.09
N ALA A 616 -6.50 29.67 -3.76
CA ALA A 616 -6.61 29.87 -5.20
C ALA A 616 -6.05 28.69 -6.03
N ILE A 617 -4.93 28.10 -5.61
CA ILE A 617 -4.36 26.90 -6.25
C ILE A 617 -5.15 25.63 -5.90
N LEU A 618 -5.67 25.53 -4.66
CA LEU A 618 -6.45 24.39 -4.22
C LEU A 618 -7.85 24.32 -4.86
N ALA A 619 -8.48 25.46 -5.16
CA ALA A 619 -9.87 25.48 -5.63
C ALA A 619 -10.13 24.62 -6.88
N PRO A 620 -9.28 24.59 -7.92
CA PRO A 620 -9.44 23.66 -9.04
C PRO A 620 -9.25 22.18 -8.68
N VAL A 621 -8.41 21.87 -7.68
CA VAL A 621 -8.26 20.49 -7.17
C VAL A 621 -9.53 20.06 -6.43
N ASP A 622 -10.13 20.93 -5.61
CA ASP A 622 -11.44 20.67 -4.99
C ASP A 622 -12.56 20.47 -6.03
N ARG A 623 -12.45 21.16 -7.17
CA ARG A 623 -13.33 20.91 -8.30
C ARG A 623 -13.09 19.52 -8.91
N PHE A 624 -11.83 19.15 -9.14
CA PHE A 624 -11.45 17.83 -9.69
C PHE A 624 -12.02 16.69 -8.86
N ILE A 625 -11.84 16.71 -7.54
CA ILE A 625 -12.32 15.63 -6.68
C ILE A 625 -13.84 15.46 -6.71
N ARG A 626 -14.61 16.52 -7.02
CA ARG A 626 -16.09 16.50 -7.07
C ARG A 626 -16.63 16.16 -8.46
N GLU A 627 -15.94 16.60 -9.51
CA GLU A 627 -16.47 16.62 -10.87
C GLU A 627 -15.76 15.64 -11.82
N THR A 628 -14.66 15.00 -11.42
CA THR A 628 -13.98 14.03 -12.29
C THR A 628 -14.94 12.94 -12.79
N PRO A 629 -14.87 12.58 -14.09
CA PRO A 629 -15.68 11.49 -14.63
C PRO A 629 -15.14 10.11 -14.25
N ASP A 630 -13.88 10.00 -13.83
CA ASP A 630 -13.23 8.73 -13.54
C ASP A 630 -13.59 8.23 -12.14
N ARG A 631 -14.17 7.04 -12.07
CA ARG A 631 -14.67 6.43 -10.84
C ARG A 631 -13.69 5.42 -10.25
N SER A 632 -12.54 5.91 -9.79
CA SER A 632 -11.50 5.12 -9.12
C SER A 632 -11.02 5.81 -7.84
N PRO A 633 -10.31 5.12 -6.93
CA PRO A 633 -9.61 5.78 -5.83
C PRO A 633 -8.80 6.98 -6.32
N LEU A 634 -8.61 7.98 -5.46
CA LEU A 634 -8.07 9.28 -5.82
C LEU A 634 -6.74 9.09 -6.56
N THR A 635 -6.70 9.53 -7.81
CA THR A 635 -5.47 9.52 -8.62
C THR A 635 -4.66 10.77 -8.32
N ASP A 636 -3.35 10.61 -8.32
CA ASP A 636 -2.38 11.69 -8.35
C ASP A 636 -2.23 12.26 -9.77
N TRP A 637 -2.35 11.48 -10.85
CA TRP A 637 -2.03 11.92 -12.22
C TRP A 637 -3.27 12.10 -13.11
N TYR A 638 -3.60 13.36 -13.41
CA TYR A 638 -4.82 13.72 -14.14
C TYR A 638 -4.65 14.96 -15.03
N GLU A 639 -5.53 15.10 -16.03
CA GLU A 639 -5.62 16.22 -16.97
C GLU A 639 -6.22 17.46 -16.31
N THR A 640 -5.52 18.59 -16.32
CA THR A 640 -5.99 19.82 -15.64
C THR A 640 -7.09 20.58 -16.39
N LYS A 641 -7.29 20.28 -17.68
CA LYS A 641 -8.37 20.89 -18.48
C LYS A 641 -9.69 20.12 -18.39
N THR A 642 -9.63 18.79 -18.25
CA THR A 642 -10.81 17.92 -18.33
C THR A 642 -11.14 17.20 -17.03
N GLY A 643 -10.20 17.16 -16.07
CA GLY A 643 -10.34 16.39 -14.85
C GLY A 643 -10.32 14.88 -15.06
N ARG A 644 -9.92 14.40 -16.25
CA ARG A 644 -9.79 12.97 -16.54
C ARG A 644 -8.49 12.42 -15.97
N LYS A 645 -8.57 11.25 -15.36
CA LYS A 645 -7.39 10.47 -14.96
C LYS A 645 -6.54 10.14 -16.18
N VAL A 646 -5.23 10.32 -16.06
CA VAL A 646 -4.26 9.88 -17.07
C VAL A 646 -3.77 8.47 -16.74
N GLY A 647 -3.32 8.27 -15.50
CA GLY A 647 -2.82 6.99 -14.99
C GLY A 647 -2.86 6.98 -13.45
N PHE A 648 -2.21 6.00 -12.83
CA PHE A 648 -2.09 5.81 -11.37
C PHE A 648 -3.41 5.73 -10.60
N THR A 649 -3.48 4.93 -9.54
CA THR A 649 -4.72 4.80 -8.77
C THR A 649 -4.40 4.43 -7.34
N GLY A 650 -4.93 5.17 -6.37
CA GLY A 650 -4.79 4.79 -4.97
C GLY A 650 -3.34 4.75 -4.48
N ARG A 651 -2.45 5.60 -5.01
CA ARG A 651 -1.02 5.62 -4.66
C ARG A 651 -0.78 6.26 -3.28
N PRO A 652 0.32 5.88 -2.59
CA PRO A 652 0.68 6.45 -1.29
C PRO A 652 1.10 7.93 -1.36
N VAL A 653 1.47 8.42 -2.55
CA VAL A 653 1.93 9.81 -2.77
C VAL A 653 0.91 10.87 -2.34
N ILE A 654 -0.37 10.49 -2.22
CA ILE A 654 -1.43 11.38 -1.75
C ILE A 654 -1.24 11.84 -0.30
N GLY A 655 -0.35 11.18 0.47
CA GLY A 655 0.13 11.70 1.75
C GLY A 655 0.74 13.11 1.63
N GLY A 656 1.12 13.54 0.43
CA GLY A 656 1.66 14.85 0.12
C GLY A 656 0.68 16.00 0.40
N VAL A 657 -0.62 15.71 0.44
CA VAL A 657 -1.67 16.64 0.88
C VAL A 657 -1.37 17.22 2.27
N PHE A 658 -0.74 16.46 3.15
CA PHE A 658 -0.45 16.88 4.52
C PHE A 658 0.79 17.78 4.65
N LEU A 659 1.51 18.08 3.56
CA LEU A 659 2.68 18.97 3.60
C LEU A 659 2.37 20.35 4.18
N LYS A 660 1.20 20.93 3.86
CA LYS A 660 0.77 22.21 4.43
C LYS A 660 0.74 22.21 5.96
N MET A 661 0.45 21.06 6.59
CA MET A 661 0.45 20.93 8.06
C MET A 661 1.86 20.99 8.66
N LEU A 662 2.91 20.67 7.90
CA LEU A 662 4.30 20.80 8.37
C LEU A 662 4.77 22.27 8.45
N TYR A 663 4.01 23.20 7.86
CA TYR A 663 4.19 24.64 8.02
C TYR A 663 3.49 25.20 9.26
N GLU A 664 2.68 24.39 9.94
CA GLU A 664 1.99 24.74 11.19
C GLU A 664 2.76 24.10 12.36
N PRO A 665 3.82 24.74 12.89
CA PRO A 665 4.75 24.09 13.84
C PRO A 665 4.05 23.57 15.11
N ASP A 666 3.05 24.31 15.61
CA ASP A 666 2.29 23.89 16.79
C ASP A 666 1.44 22.65 16.51
N VAL A 667 0.82 22.57 15.33
CA VAL A 667 0.02 21.41 14.93
C VAL A 667 0.91 20.22 14.63
N TRP A 668 2.03 20.43 13.92
CA TRP A 668 2.99 19.36 13.68
C TRP A 668 3.51 18.78 15.00
N ALA A 669 3.95 19.63 15.91
CA ALA A 669 4.44 19.18 17.21
C ALA A 669 3.32 18.55 18.07
N LYS A 670 2.06 19.00 17.92
CA LYS A 670 0.89 18.41 18.60
C LYS A 670 0.68 16.94 18.22
N TYR A 671 0.77 16.61 16.93
CA TYR A 671 0.59 15.24 16.46
C TYR A 671 1.85 14.39 16.65
N ALA A 672 3.03 14.91 16.32
CA ALA A 672 4.28 14.15 16.43
C ALA A 672 4.56 13.66 17.86
N ARG A 673 4.17 14.42 18.90
CA ARG A 673 4.32 14.00 20.32
C ARG A 673 3.35 12.90 20.76
N ARG A 674 2.36 12.53 19.95
CA ARG A 674 1.40 11.47 20.29
C ARG A 674 1.94 10.07 20.06
N ASP A 675 3.12 9.93 19.44
CA ASP A 675 3.75 8.63 19.20
C ASP A 675 3.79 7.76 20.47
N ALA A 676 2.85 6.83 20.56
CA ALA A 676 2.69 5.90 21.67
C ALA A 676 3.54 4.65 21.45
N THR A 677 3.84 4.33 20.18
CA THR A 677 4.63 3.15 19.80
C THR A 677 6.09 3.32 20.17
N LYS A 678 6.64 4.53 19.99
CA LYS A 678 8.02 4.90 20.36
C LYS A 678 9.06 3.89 19.88
N ALA A 679 8.91 3.47 18.63
CA ALA A 679 9.78 2.47 18.03
C ALA A 679 11.24 2.93 18.06
N ALA A 680 12.12 1.99 18.41
CA ALA A 680 13.55 2.19 18.53
C ALA A 680 14.26 0.85 18.35
N GLN A 681 15.57 0.89 18.08
CA GLN A 681 16.39 -0.32 18.00
C GLN A 681 15.85 -1.34 16.98
N TRP A 682 15.45 -0.88 15.80
CA TRP A 682 15.09 -1.76 14.70
C TRP A 682 16.19 -2.79 14.43
N ALA A 683 15.77 -3.98 14.04
CA ALA A 683 16.67 -5.06 13.65
C ALA A 683 17.48 -4.66 12.40
N PRO A 684 18.70 -5.19 12.26
CA PRO A 684 19.46 -5.05 11.03
C PRO A 684 18.73 -5.72 9.86
N MET A 685 19.19 -5.46 8.64
CA MET A 685 18.71 -6.14 7.44
C MET A 685 18.74 -7.67 7.63
N PRO A 686 17.63 -8.40 7.34
CA PRO A 686 17.65 -9.85 7.38
C PRO A 686 18.72 -10.39 6.45
N SER A 687 19.49 -11.34 6.96
CA SER A 687 20.42 -12.08 6.12
C SER A 687 19.65 -13.14 5.33
N PRO A 688 19.86 -13.25 4.00
CA PRO A 688 19.18 -14.26 3.20
C PRO A 688 19.43 -15.66 3.74
N PRO A 689 18.45 -16.58 3.64
CA PRO A 689 18.66 -17.97 4.01
C PRO A 689 19.73 -18.61 3.12
N VAL A 690 20.60 -19.41 3.74
CA VAL A 690 21.62 -20.20 3.05
C VAL A 690 20.97 -21.49 2.56
N ALA A 691 20.99 -21.72 1.26
CA ALA A 691 20.58 -22.98 0.66
C ALA A 691 21.71 -24.00 0.77
N VAL A 692 21.52 -25.03 1.61
CA VAL A 692 22.44 -26.16 1.74
C VAL A 692 21.97 -27.27 0.79
N PRO A 693 22.76 -27.64 -0.23
CA PRO A 693 22.37 -28.69 -1.18
C PRO A 693 22.13 -30.03 -0.47
N VAL A 694 21.03 -30.68 -0.83
CA VAL A 694 20.66 -32.03 -0.39
C VAL A 694 20.61 -32.97 -1.59
N VAL A 695 19.92 -32.54 -2.64
CA VAL A 695 19.94 -33.16 -3.96
C VAL A 695 20.48 -32.11 -4.92
N PRO A 696 21.70 -32.27 -5.43
CA PRO A 696 22.36 -31.25 -6.22
C PRO A 696 21.68 -31.05 -7.57
N CYS A 697 21.82 -29.87 -8.14
CA CYS A 697 21.47 -29.54 -9.51
C CYS A 697 22.67 -28.85 -10.20
N ALA A 698 22.52 -28.43 -11.45
CA ALA A 698 23.62 -28.02 -12.32
C ALA A 698 24.48 -26.87 -11.77
N VAL A 699 23.90 -25.99 -10.94
CA VAL A 699 24.65 -24.90 -10.30
C VAL A 699 25.59 -25.36 -9.18
N GLN A 700 25.36 -26.55 -8.61
CA GLN A 700 26.25 -27.11 -7.58
C GLN A 700 27.21 -28.14 -8.17
N GLU A 701 26.72 -29.03 -9.02
CA GLU A 701 27.54 -30.03 -9.72
C GLU A 701 26.80 -30.59 -10.95
N SER A 702 27.54 -31.23 -11.86
CA SER A 702 26.94 -31.87 -13.04
C SER A 702 26.12 -33.09 -12.62
N VAL A 703 24.81 -33.05 -12.89
CA VAL A 703 23.88 -34.14 -12.58
C VAL A 703 23.27 -34.70 -13.86
N ARG A 704 23.04 -36.01 -13.94
CA ARG A 704 22.41 -36.63 -15.11
C ARG A 704 20.89 -36.74 -14.96
N TRP A 705 20.20 -36.41 -16.03
CA TRP A 705 18.76 -36.55 -16.18
C TRP A 705 18.42 -37.42 -17.39
N ARG A 706 17.32 -38.18 -17.29
CA ARG A 706 16.65 -38.76 -18.45
C ARG A 706 15.63 -37.77 -18.97
N PHE A 707 15.55 -37.57 -20.28
CA PHE A 707 14.64 -36.59 -20.87
C PHE A 707 14.00 -37.01 -22.21
N THR A 708 12.83 -36.45 -22.49
CA THR A 708 12.14 -36.47 -23.78
C THR A 708 11.54 -35.10 -24.09
N THR A 709 11.36 -34.79 -25.38
CA THR A 709 10.68 -33.57 -25.86
C THR A 709 9.35 -33.90 -26.53
N SER A 710 8.92 -35.16 -26.46
CA SER A 710 7.62 -35.64 -26.88
C SER A 710 6.85 -36.11 -25.66
N ALA A 711 5.54 -35.83 -25.62
CA ALA A 711 4.67 -36.19 -24.51
C ALA A 711 4.82 -37.70 -24.16
N PRO A 712 5.20 -38.03 -22.91
CA PRO A 712 5.37 -39.42 -22.50
C PRO A 712 4.04 -40.09 -22.16
N GLU A 713 4.10 -41.40 -21.92
CA GLU A 713 2.96 -42.18 -21.42
C GLU A 713 2.50 -41.71 -20.02
N ALA A 714 1.25 -41.97 -19.67
CA ALA A 714 0.71 -41.63 -18.36
C ALA A 714 1.47 -42.34 -17.23
N GLY A 715 1.72 -41.65 -16.12
CA GLY A 715 2.46 -42.21 -14.98
C GLY A 715 3.98 -42.09 -15.09
N TRP A 716 4.52 -41.36 -16.07
CA TRP A 716 5.95 -41.11 -16.25
C TRP A 716 6.64 -40.49 -15.02
N GLU A 717 5.87 -39.78 -14.20
CA GLU A 717 6.30 -39.16 -12.96
C GLU A 717 6.51 -40.15 -11.80
N ARG A 718 6.01 -41.38 -11.93
CA ARG A 718 6.01 -42.38 -10.85
C ARG A 718 7.36 -43.10 -10.72
N PRO A 719 7.69 -43.63 -9.52
CA PRO A 719 8.97 -44.31 -9.29
C PRO A 719 9.19 -45.59 -10.12
N ASP A 720 8.13 -46.27 -10.50
CA ASP A 720 8.13 -47.56 -11.22
C ASP A 720 8.12 -47.42 -12.75
N PHE A 721 8.02 -46.19 -13.29
CA PHE A 721 8.06 -45.96 -14.72
C PHE A 721 9.42 -46.29 -15.34
N ASP A 722 9.42 -47.04 -16.44
CA ASP A 722 10.64 -47.36 -17.20
C ASP A 722 10.94 -46.26 -18.23
N ALA A 723 11.98 -45.45 -17.94
CA ALA A 723 12.48 -44.43 -18.85
C ALA A 723 13.80 -44.84 -19.54
N SER A 724 14.11 -46.13 -19.62
CA SER A 724 15.32 -46.62 -20.28
C SER A 724 15.44 -46.17 -21.74
N SER A 725 14.31 -45.97 -22.42
CA SER A 725 14.22 -45.47 -23.80
C SER A 725 14.44 -43.96 -23.95
N TRP A 726 14.45 -43.19 -22.86
CA TRP A 726 14.65 -41.74 -22.90
C TRP A 726 16.13 -41.39 -23.11
N ARG A 727 16.37 -40.20 -23.68
CA ARG A 727 17.74 -39.66 -23.83
C ARG A 727 18.31 -39.31 -22.47
N GLU A 728 19.64 -39.33 -22.33
CA GLU A 728 20.33 -38.83 -21.15
C GLU A 728 21.05 -37.51 -21.45
N GLY A 729 21.03 -36.58 -20.50
CA GLY A 729 21.70 -35.28 -20.61
C GLY A 729 22.20 -34.79 -19.25
N ALA A 730 23.19 -33.88 -19.25
CA ALA A 730 23.58 -33.16 -18.06
C ALA A 730 22.51 -32.12 -17.69
N GLY A 731 22.27 -31.91 -16.40
CA GLY A 731 21.30 -30.96 -15.86
C GLY A 731 21.58 -29.53 -16.29
N GLY A 732 20.55 -28.69 -16.24
CA GLY A 732 20.56 -27.38 -16.88
C GLY A 732 20.16 -27.49 -18.34
N PHE A 733 18.86 -27.67 -18.58
CA PHE A 733 18.31 -27.78 -19.93
C PHE A 733 17.86 -26.40 -20.41
N GLY A 734 18.51 -25.83 -21.42
CA GLY A 734 18.14 -24.50 -21.91
C GLY A 734 19.04 -23.98 -23.01
N THR A 735 19.00 -22.67 -23.24
CA THR A 735 19.81 -22.00 -24.28
C THR A 735 20.94 -21.15 -23.69
N GLU A 736 22.06 -21.06 -24.42
CA GLU A 736 23.20 -20.21 -24.03
C GLU A 736 22.79 -18.73 -24.00
N GLY A 737 23.27 -18.00 -22.98
CA GLY A 737 22.93 -16.59 -22.78
C GLY A 737 21.72 -16.35 -21.86
N THR A 738 21.04 -17.41 -21.40
CA THR A 738 19.99 -17.29 -20.38
C THR A 738 20.58 -16.77 -19.05
N PRO A 739 20.07 -15.67 -18.48
CA PRO A 739 20.61 -15.10 -17.24
C PRO A 739 20.63 -16.12 -16.09
N GLY A 740 21.78 -16.27 -15.42
CA GLY A 740 21.94 -17.16 -14.27
C GLY A 740 21.86 -18.66 -14.57
N ALA A 741 21.76 -19.05 -15.84
CA ALA A 741 21.68 -20.45 -16.25
C ALA A 741 23.06 -21.12 -16.27
N VAL A 742 23.10 -22.37 -15.81
CA VAL A 742 24.23 -23.29 -16.04
C VAL A 742 23.74 -24.34 -17.01
N VAL A 743 24.00 -24.17 -18.31
CA VAL A 743 23.46 -25.06 -19.35
C VAL A 743 24.36 -26.27 -19.54
N GLY A 744 23.87 -27.45 -19.16
CA GLY A 744 24.53 -28.74 -19.38
C GLY A 744 24.00 -29.52 -20.58
N THR A 745 22.76 -29.27 -20.99
CA THR A 745 22.15 -29.85 -22.20
C THR A 745 21.34 -28.79 -22.94
N GLU A 746 21.52 -28.67 -24.26
CA GLU A 746 20.73 -27.74 -25.05
C GLU A 746 19.27 -28.21 -25.14
N TRP A 747 18.33 -27.31 -24.83
CA TRP A 747 16.91 -27.49 -25.10
C TRP A 747 16.32 -26.18 -25.63
N ASN A 748 15.80 -26.23 -26.86
CA ASN A 748 15.24 -25.07 -27.57
C ASN A 748 13.79 -25.29 -28.09
N GLY A 749 13.07 -26.27 -27.54
CA GLY A 749 11.70 -26.65 -27.96
C GLY A 749 10.59 -26.21 -26.99
N SER A 750 9.32 -26.39 -27.37
CA SER A 750 8.19 -25.96 -26.52
C SER A 750 8.01 -26.78 -25.25
N ASP A 751 8.44 -28.04 -25.24
CA ASP A 751 8.20 -28.95 -24.13
C ASP A 751 9.42 -29.81 -23.85
N ILE A 752 9.66 -30.06 -22.57
CA ILE A 752 10.61 -31.05 -22.09
C ILE A 752 10.07 -31.75 -20.84
N TRP A 753 10.21 -33.07 -20.82
CA TRP A 753 9.98 -33.90 -19.65
C TRP A 753 11.33 -34.44 -19.20
N ILE A 754 11.72 -34.14 -17.97
CA ILE A 754 12.96 -34.61 -17.35
C ILE A 754 12.64 -35.43 -16.10
N ARG A 755 13.36 -36.52 -15.87
CA ARG A 755 13.29 -37.28 -14.62
C ARG A 755 14.64 -37.86 -14.22
N ARG A 756 14.87 -37.99 -12.92
CA ARG A 756 16.01 -38.71 -12.38
C ARG A 756 15.71 -39.29 -11.01
N GLU A 757 16.50 -40.29 -10.65
CA GLU A 757 16.50 -40.88 -9.33
C GLU A 757 17.52 -40.20 -8.45
N PHE A 758 17.24 -40.14 -7.15
CA PHE A 758 18.18 -39.64 -6.15
C PHE A 758 18.00 -40.39 -4.82
N GLU A 759 19.07 -40.39 -4.03
CA GLU A 759 19.12 -41.00 -2.71
C GLU A 759 19.03 -39.93 -1.62
N LEU A 760 18.18 -40.16 -0.61
CA LEU A 760 18.12 -39.33 0.59
C LEU A 760 18.67 -40.08 1.80
N ALA A 761 19.71 -39.51 2.42
CA ALA A 761 20.33 -40.06 3.63
C ALA A 761 19.67 -39.60 4.95
N LYS A 762 18.55 -38.87 4.88
CA LYS A 762 17.88 -38.24 6.04
C LYS A 762 16.47 -38.80 6.27
N ASP A 763 15.99 -38.66 7.50
CA ASP A 763 14.63 -39.04 7.90
C ASP A 763 13.70 -37.83 8.05
N ASP A 764 14.25 -36.65 8.36
CA ASP A 764 13.48 -35.40 8.47
C ASP A 764 13.46 -34.63 7.14
N MET A 765 12.28 -34.59 6.52
CA MET A 765 12.03 -33.87 5.26
C MET A 765 11.39 -32.49 5.49
N SER A 766 11.13 -32.11 6.74
CA SER A 766 10.36 -30.90 7.09
C SER A 766 11.01 -29.61 6.62
N ARG A 767 12.33 -29.61 6.42
CA ARG A 767 13.11 -28.43 6.00
C ARG A 767 13.52 -28.41 4.52
N LEU A 768 13.02 -29.36 3.73
CA LEU A 768 13.33 -29.42 2.30
C LEU A 768 12.53 -28.41 1.48
N SER A 769 13.22 -27.77 0.55
CA SER A 769 12.65 -26.93 -0.51
C SER A 769 13.16 -27.40 -1.87
N LEU A 770 12.37 -27.17 -2.92
CA LEU A 770 12.85 -27.27 -4.30
C LEU A 770 13.87 -26.16 -4.51
N TRP A 771 15.00 -26.47 -5.13
CA TRP A 771 15.97 -25.49 -5.59
C TRP A 771 15.92 -25.47 -7.11
N VAL A 772 15.21 -24.49 -7.67
CA VAL A 772 14.76 -24.54 -9.06
C VAL A 772 15.06 -23.23 -9.78
N HIS A 773 15.50 -23.36 -11.02
CA HIS A 773 15.56 -22.27 -11.99
C HIS A 773 14.76 -22.75 -13.20
N HIS A 774 13.68 -22.04 -13.51
CA HIS A 774 12.77 -22.34 -14.60
C HIS A 774 12.40 -21.09 -15.37
N ASP A 775 12.03 -21.29 -16.62
CA ASP A 775 11.35 -20.31 -17.46
C ASP A 775 9.94 -20.80 -17.81
N GLU A 776 8.98 -19.88 -17.78
CA GLU A 776 7.53 -20.11 -17.87
C GLU A 776 6.97 -21.20 -16.94
N HIS A 777 6.45 -22.30 -17.50
CA HIS A 777 5.59 -23.22 -16.76
C HIS A 777 6.32 -24.52 -16.44
N ALA A 778 6.48 -24.83 -15.15
CA ALA A 778 7.10 -26.08 -14.71
C ALA A 778 6.23 -26.83 -13.69
N ASP A 779 5.77 -28.03 -14.06
CA ASP A 779 5.08 -28.96 -13.16
C ASP A 779 6.10 -29.96 -12.59
N VAL A 780 6.36 -29.87 -11.28
CA VAL A 780 7.35 -30.67 -10.55
C VAL A 780 6.64 -31.74 -9.72
N PHE A 781 7.15 -32.97 -9.78
CA PHE A 781 6.64 -34.12 -9.06
C PHE A 781 7.74 -34.77 -8.23
N LEU A 782 7.38 -35.24 -7.03
CA LEU A 782 8.23 -36.06 -6.18
C LEU A 782 7.54 -37.39 -5.92
N ASN A 783 8.19 -38.49 -6.32
CA ASN A 783 7.63 -39.85 -6.25
C ASN A 783 6.22 -39.97 -6.87
N GLY A 784 5.97 -39.24 -7.96
CA GLY A 784 4.70 -39.19 -8.67
C GLY A 784 3.59 -38.34 -8.01
N VAL A 785 3.90 -37.64 -6.92
CA VAL A 785 2.98 -36.71 -6.27
C VAL A 785 3.34 -35.27 -6.70
N PRO A 786 2.36 -34.43 -7.10
CA PRO A 786 2.62 -33.03 -7.43
C PRO A 786 3.31 -32.29 -6.27
N ALA A 787 4.49 -31.76 -6.55
CA ALA A 787 5.35 -31.09 -5.58
C ALA A 787 5.29 -29.57 -5.69
N ALA A 788 5.26 -29.04 -6.92
CA ALA A 788 5.05 -27.63 -7.20
C ALA A 788 4.52 -27.45 -8.63
N ARG A 789 3.72 -26.40 -8.84
CA ARG A 789 3.38 -25.88 -10.17
C ARG A 789 3.92 -24.46 -10.23
N LEU A 790 4.93 -24.27 -11.05
CA LEU A 790 5.66 -23.02 -11.18
C LEU A 790 5.21 -22.32 -12.46
N GLY A 791 5.03 -21.00 -12.39
CA GLY A 791 4.66 -20.16 -13.51
C GLY A 791 5.49 -18.88 -13.51
N GLY A 792 5.50 -18.15 -14.63
CA GLY A 792 6.43 -17.03 -14.80
C GLY A 792 7.87 -17.53 -14.94
N PHE A 793 8.86 -16.70 -14.65
CA PHE A 793 10.26 -17.11 -14.83
C PHE A 793 11.15 -16.64 -13.69
N THR A 794 12.26 -17.34 -13.54
CA THR A 794 13.34 -16.99 -12.62
C THR A 794 14.60 -16.71 -13.42
N VAL A 795 15.49 -15.87 -12.90
CA VAL A 795 16.78 -15.51 -13.54
C VAL A 795 17.98 -16.04 -12.75
N GLU A 796 17.68 -16.83 -11.72
CA GLU A 796 18.60 -17.50 -10.81
C GLU A 796 17.86 -18.66 -10.15
N TYR A 797 18.59 -19.57 -9.51
CA TYR A 797 17.95 -20.61 -8.71
C TYR A 797 17.31 -20.01 -7.47
N THR A 798 16.08 -20.42 -7.19
CA THR A 798 15.31 -19.97 -6.03
C THR A 798 14.76 -21.16 -5.26
N ALA A 799 14.52 -20.95 -3.96
CA ALA A 799 13.88 -21.94 -3.12
C ALA A 799 12.37 -21.86 -3.30
N ALA A 800 11.74 -22.93 -3.78
CA ALA A 800 10.29 -23.07 -3.86
C ALA A 800 9.77 -24.08 -2.82
N PRO A 801 8.60 -23.83 -2.21
CA PRO A 801 8.02 -24.77 -1.25
C PRO A 801 7.62 -26.08 -1.93
N ILE A 802 7.79 -27.20 -1.20
CA ILE A 802 7.27 -28.51 -1.60
C ILE A 802 5.89 -28.69 -0.96
N ALA A 803 4.87 -28.97 -1.78
CA ALA A 803 3.53 -29.30 -1.30
C ALA A 803 3.53 -30.43 -0.26
N GLY A 804 2.70 -30.30 0.77
CA GLY A 804 2.66 -31.24 1.91
C GLY A 804 2.57 -32.73 1.50
N PRO A 805 1.65 -33.13 0.60
CA PRO A 805 1.55 -34.51 0.13
C PRO A 805 2.81 -35.02 -0.56
N ALA A 806 3.46 -34.20 -1.40
CA ALA A 806 4.70 -34.57 -2.08
C ALA A 806 5.87 -34.67 -1.11
N ARG A 807 5.92 -33.80 -0.09
CA ARG A 807 6.92 -33.90 0.98
C ARG A 807 6.75 -35.16 1.80
N ALA A 808 5.50 -35.55 2.10
CA ALA A 808 5.18 -36.79 2.80
C ALA A 808 5.48 -38.05 1.95
N ALA A 809 5.53 -37.92 0.62
CA ALA A 809 5.90 -39.00 -0.27
C ALA A 809 7.42 -39.26 -0.31
N LEU A 810 8.26 -38.33 0.16
CA LEU A 810 9.71 -38.51 0.26
C LEU A 810 10.05 -39.52 1.36
N ARG A 811 11.08 -40.34 1.12
CA ARG A 811 11.55 -41.37 2.05
C ARG A 811 13.07 -41.42 2.12
N ARG A 812 13.62 -41.96 3.21
CA ARG A 812 15.02 -42.37 3.25
C ARG A 812 15.29 -43.39 2.12
N GLY A 813 16.39 -43.24 1.42
CA GLY A 813 16.78 -44.08 0.28
C GLY A 813 16.31 -43.52 -1.07
N ARG A 814 15.92 -44.41 -1.99
CA ARG A 814 15.58 -44.08 -3.39
C ARG A 814 14.27 -43.30 -3.53
N ASN A 815 14.37 -42.17 -4.24
CA ASN A 815 13.27 -41.29 -4.64
C ASN A 815 13.42 -40.88 -6.12
N VAL A 816 12.35 -40.32 -6.69
CA VAL A 816 12.32 -39.78 -8.05
C VAL A 816 11.84 -38.33 -8.03
N ILE A 817 12.55 -37.48 -8.79
CA ILE A 817 12.09 -36.15 -9.18
C ILE A 817 11.80 -36.15 -10.67
N ALA A 818 10.64 -35.61 -11.04
CA ALA A 818 10.15 -35.56 -12.41
C ALA A 818 9.59 -34.17 -12.69
N ILE A 819 9.87 -33.60 -13.86
CA ILE A 819 9.50 -32.23 -14.20
C ILE A 819 9.04 -32.18 -15.65
N HIS A 820 7.88 -31.58 -15.89
CA HIS A 820 7.46 -31.12 -17.21
C HIS A 820 7.63 -29.61 -17.25
N CYS A 821 8.47 -29.11 -18.16
CA CYS A 821 8.59 -27.69 -18.43
C CYS A 821 7.98 -27.40 -19.80
N ARG A 822 7.09 -26.42 -19.86
CA ARG A 822 6.50 -25.90 -21.08
C ARG A 822 6.96 -24.45 -21.26
N GLN A 823 7.52 -24.22 -22.44
CA GLN A 823 8.03 -22.95 -22.91
C GLN A 823 7.25 -22.48 -24.13
N THR A 824 6.88 -21.20 -24.14
CA THR A 824 6.25 -20.53 -25.28
C THR A 824 7.07 -19.36 -25.79
N THR A 825 7.77 -18.62 -24.91
CA THR A 825 8.58 -17.42 -25.25
C THR A 825 9.71 -17.20 -24.22
N GLY A 826 10.79 -16.49 -24.58
CA GLY A 826 11.80 -16.06 -23.58
C GLY A 826 13.12 -16.83 -23.60
N GLY A 827 13.80 -16.91 -22.44
CA GLY A 827 15.19 -17.35 -22.30
C GLY A 827 15.37 -18.87 -22.31
N GLN A 828 14.37 -19.60 -21.84
CA GLN A 828 14.28 -21.06 -21.86
C GLN A 828 15.34 -21.76 -21.02
N PHE A 829 14.94 -22.15 -19.80
CA PHE A 829 15.76 -22.94 -18.91
C PHE A 829 14.90 -23.79 -17.97
N ILE A 830 15.37 -24.99 -17.64
CA ILE A 830 14.84 -25.78 -16.52
C ILE A 830 15.94 -26.64 -15.88
N ASP A 831 16.02 -26.54 -14.56
CA ASP A 831 16.77 -27.48 -13.72
C ASP A 831 16.30 -27.39 -12.27
N ALA A 832 16.41 -28.50 -11.53
CA ALA A 832 16.01 -28.51 -10.13
C ALA A 832 16.79 -29.51 -9.26
N GLY A 833 16.92 -29.15 -7.99
CA GLY A 833 17.42 -30.00 -6.92
C GLY A 833 16.57 -29.84 -5.65
N LEU A 834 17.10 -30.32 -4.53
CA LEU A 834 16.53 -30.12 -3.20
C LEU A 834 17.59 -29.46 -2.32
N VAL A 835 17.18 -28.47 -1.54
CA VAL A 835 18.02 -27.79 -0.55
C VAL A 835 17.35 -27.80 0.82
N GLU A 836 18.15 -27.65 1.87
CA GLU A 836 17.69 -27.15 3.16
C GLU A 836 17.97 -25.65 3.22
N THR A 837 16.95 -24.85 3.49
CA THR A 837 17.14 -23.44 3.82
C THR A 837 17.48 -23.30 5.31
N ARG A 838 18.64 -22.69 5.58
CA ARG A 838 19.10 -22.39 6.94
C ARG A 838 19.17 -20.88 7.11
N SER A 839 18.56 -20.35 8.16
CA SER A 839 18.91 -19.02 8.63
C SER A 839 20.42 -19.01 8.91
N PRO A 840 21.18 -18.02 8.41
CA PRO A 840 22.60 -17.95 8.72
C PRO A 840 22.77 -17.89 10.24
N THR A 841 23.68 -18.71 10.76
CA THR A 841 24.07 -18.63 12.17
C THR A 841 24.77 -17.29 12.37
N ARG A 842 24.16 -16.41 13.19
CA ARG A 842 24.79 -15.15 13.58
C ARG A 842 26.14 -15.49 14.21
N PRO A 843 27.28 -14.96 13.73
CA PRO A 843 28.50 -15.05 14.52
C PRO A 843 28.21 -14.42 15.89
N PRO A 844 28.74 -14.98 16.99
CA PRO A 844 28.60 -14.34 18.30
C PRO A 844 29.07 -12.89 18.17
N ALA A 845 28.34 -11.97 18.79
CA ALA A 845 28.77 -10.58 18.85
C ALA A 845 30.18 -10.58 19.47
N ASN A 846 31.15 -10.01 18.76
CA ASN A 846 32.41 -9.66 19.40
C ASN A 846 32.07 -8.54 20.40
N ASP A 847 32.19 -8.88 21.69
CA ASP A 847 32.05 -7.96 22.82
C ASP A 847 32.95 -6.73 22.71
#